data_AF-A0A2S8UVP9-F1
#
_entry.id   AF-A0A2S8UVP9-F1
#
_cell.length_a   1.000
_cell.length_b   1.000
_cell.length_c   1.000
_cell.angle_alpha   90.00
_cell.angle_beta   90.00
_cell.angle_gamma   90.00
#
_symmetry.space_group_name_H-M   'P 1'
#
loop_
_entity.id
_entity.type
_entity.pdbx_description
1 polymer ?
#
loop_
_entity_poly.entity_id
_entity_poly.type
_entity_poly.pdbx_seq_one_letter_code
_entity_poly.pdbx_strand_id
1 'polypeptide(L)'
;MRAAIKPLTLALAFALPSLASPAHADSWINRCTASYYGQGSDTYCHQAYSEGLAAVLTGSADDPAGVWGYLDKQGRMAITPAYAEASPFQNGLAAVSQDGLWGYIDTRGQWVIKPRFGSASGFNAEGTALAEEDERDVLIDRQGKVIKTFELGTRTWGFRPGQKLASIEVPTPPRLFNIATGKAASLPAGVMALAAPTEGYLPAQLRESRYNGWWGLLDDNGRWALSPDVLRSQAAPIRDGGVLAVRRDEKWQFVDPRGAALSPARYERVQRVAAGLWLVTPEDGKAALLDAKLQTLHTFSNAYVGLQERDGWRYLPDVSMTLLISPAGTLEQLALDHGRVEINQGRAWVYGVRASSPGAADAGAADDATRATGLMDAAKEGTPAEADPGEAVDAAGIAGDAGAPADAVPAAAAADTAATVMTDVAAPPTAADSAQAASDPNADTAAATDVTVSAVLADGDSQTTSMAAPGVEALIQIYAEDGKPLLDADTVARLRAYEITAFSPGKTAGRSGAAAGMPLALLRTGDYQQPPSILTASGTVVSNPEWEAIDAYDATMPLVVRTSGGKFGAIDGKGAWAVPPKYSGIRKFSGAYTWARTSNMSRDDALLIDARGKTVPIPADVAADATHLDGDLLLYRAPDENRARRWGIWNIRRGAPALKPVYEHIEEFEDDWARVQDKDHWGVVNRDGQWVVRPTHESAYKMEYLGDGFMLVDDPDAKDTANRYADSPYRLVNLRTGKASATVYGKPAKIKDGRYIGELADGSPVLFDAQGHATRLSQGKPESREQYGDWVIMRNDEREGAIDARGNFAVPALYGEFNPFFVQPEGLARVNLGTGYRLIDQSGKTVLEKRGDGFPLASMQRLLFTDASESSAIMTDLQGREITRFPGRYSVEYNGASEGVAPYSDESGRSGFVNADGKRVVGAHFSQLGPMKDGLARARRLERTGKLYGFIDLTGRYAIPPAFKWADDFHDGRAMVLRDGGVEFIDTHGKMTALFGVLCDTVVIFDAEENLTWPKEALTCPEATQVPPPVLDNAKAE
;
A
#
# COMPACT_ATOMS: atom_id res chain seq x y z
N MET A 1 6.37 82.98 -4.32
CA MET A 1 6.61 82.38 -2.99
C MET A 1 6.30 80.89 -3.06
N ARG A 2 7.00 80.03 -2.32
CA ARG A 2 6.62 78.61 -2.18
C ARG A 2 5.66 78.48 -0.98
N ALA A 3 4.48 77.91 -1.18
CA ALA A 3 3.69 77.33 -0.10
C ALA A 3 3.84 75.80 -0.22
N ALA A 4 4.28 75.15 0.85
CA ALA A 4 4.48 73.71 0.87
C ALA A 4 3.29 73.03 1.54
N ILE A 5 2.59 72.16 0.82
CA ILE A 5 1.70 71.15 1.40
C ILE A 5 2.56 69.88 1.58
N LYS A 6 2.46 69.24 2.74
CA LYS A 6 3.34 68.12 3.13
C LYS A 6 2.72 66.76 2.71
N PRO A 7 3.52 65.80 2.23
CA PRO A 7 3.15 64.38 2.30
C PRO A 7 3.38 63.91 3.75
N LEU A 8 2.31 63.80 4.55
CA LEU A 8 2.41 63.41 5.97
C LEU A 8 1.09 63.00 6.66
N THR A 9 0.02 62.73 5.90
CA THR A 9 -1.31 62.42 6.44
C THR A 9 -1.49 60.94 6.77
N LEU A 10 -1.20 60.02 5.84
CA LEU A 10 -1.45 58.58 6.06
C LEU A 10 -0.45 57.95 7.05
N ALA A 11 0.77 58.50 7.14
CA ALA A 11 1.80 58.07 8.08
C ALA A 11 1.44 58.29 9.58
N LEU A 12 0.35 59.00 9.90
CA LEU A 12 -0.21 59.05 11.26
C LEU A 12 -1.37 58.08 11.50
N ALA A 13 -2.04 57.59 10.45
CA ALA A 13 -3.10 56.58 10.58
C ALA A 13 -2.51 55.20 10.94
N PHE A 14 -1.40 54.82 10.30
CA PHE A 14 -0.68 53.57 10.57
C PHE A 14 0.40 53.68 11.66
N ALA A 15 0.51 54.82 12.35
CA ALA A 15 1.46 55.04 13.45
C ALA A 15 0.78 55.22 14.83
N LEU A 16 -0.39 54.60 15.01
CA LEU A 16 -0.98 54.42 16.34
C LEU A 16 -0.08 53.50 17.18
N PRO A 17 0.09 53.76 18.50
CA PRO A 17 0.73 52.81 19.39
C PRO A 17 -0.12 51.53 19.47
N SER A 18 0.53 50.40 19.77
CA SER A 18 -0.02 49.04 19.74
C SER A 18 -1.35 48.86 20.52
N LEU A 19 -2.45 49.20 19.86
CA LEU A 19 -3.74 48.54 20.01
C LEU A 19 -3.66 47.25 19.20
N ALA A 20 -4.22 46.15 19.70
CA ALA A 20 -4.19 44.90 18.97
C ALA A 20 -4.96 45.06 17.65
N SER A 21 -4.36 44.63 16.53
CA SER A 21 -5.12 44.33 15.32
C SER A 21 -6.30 43.44 15.71
N PRO A 22 -7.53 43.67 15.20
CA PRO A 22 -8.53 42.61 15.25
C PRO A 22 -7.93 41.39 14.56
N ALA A 23 -8.11 40.19 15.13
CA ALA A 23 -7.41 38.97 14.71
C ALA A 23 -7.64 38.61 13.22
N HIS A 24 -8.66 39.20 12.60
CA HIS A 24 -9.03 39.04 11.20
C HIS A 24 -8.29 40.00 10.25
N ALA A 25 -7.83 41.17 10.69
CA ALA A 25 -6.95 42.04 9.89
C ALA A 25 -5.58 41.38 9.70
N ASP A 26 -5.02 40.81 10.77
CA ASP A 26 -3.86 39.93 10.69
C ASP A 26 -4.16 38.72 9.79
N SER A 27 -5.40 38.21 9.73
CA SER A 27 -5.74 37.05 8.87
C SER A 27 -5.65 37.28 7.37
N TRP A 28 -5.85 38.51 6.86
CA TRP A 28 -5.69 38.79 5.43
C TRP A 28 -4.21 38.95 5.07
N ILE A 29 -3.45 39.72 5.86
CA ILE A 29 -2.00 39.87 5.68
C ILE A 29 -1.30 38.51 5.87
N ASN A 30 -1.73 37.70 6.84
CA ASN A 30 -1.26 36.33 6.99
C ASN A 30 -1.69 35.46 5.80
N ARG A 31 -2.93 35.51 5.28
CA ARG A 31 -3.29 34.76 4.06
C ARG A 31 -2.40 35.13 2.85
N CYS A 32 -2.13 36.42 2.64
CA CYS A 32 -1.16 36.88 1.63
C CYS A 32 0.27 36.36 1.82
N THR A 33 0.64 35.88 3.01
CA THR A 33 2.02 35.53 3.37
C THR A 33 2.18 34.12 3.98
N ALA A 34 1.11 33.34 4.17
CA ALA A 34 1.08 32.09 4.93
C ALA A 34 1.95 30.98 4.33
N SER A 35 2.14 31.02 3.00
CA SER A 35 3.11 30.20 2.26
C SER A 35 4.52 30.22 2.87
N TYR A 36 4.87 31.27 3.62
CA TYR A 36 6.16 31.44 4.29
C TYR A 36 6.48 30.41 5.40
N TYR A 37 5.47 29.74 5.98
CA TYR A 37 5.65 28.82 7.12
C TYR A 37 5.34 27.34 6.85
N GLY A 38 4.94 26.96 5.63
CA GLY A 38 4.72 25.55 5.26
C GLY A 38 3.50 24.90 5.94
N GLN A 39 2.44 25.67 6.22
CA GLN A 39 1.20 25.23 6.86
C GLN A 39 -0.01 25.57 5.99
N GLY A 40 -0.49 24.60 5.17
CA GLY A 40 -1.83 24.62 4.57
C GLY A 40 -2.01 25.31 3.20
N SER A 41 -2.51 24.51 2.24
CA SER A 41 -3.39 24.87 1.11
C SER A 41 -3.41 26.31 0.55
N ASP A 42 -2.75 26.50 -0.59
CA ASP A 42 -3.21 27.16 -1.84
C ASP A 42 -3.93 28.52 -1.81
N THR A 43 -4.01 29.20 -0.66
CA THR A 43 -4.83 30.41 -0.48
C THR A 43 -4.04 31.67 -0.85
N TYR A 44 -3.66 31.80 -2.12
CA TYR A 44 -3.02 33.00 -2.64
C TYR A 44 -4.00 34.18 -2.63
N CYS A 45 -3.62 35.31 -2.00
CA CYS A 45 -4.45 36.52 -2.02
C CYS A 45 -4.30 37.35 -3.32
N HIS A 46 -3.45 36.91 -4.24
CA HIS A 46 -3.23 37.54 -5.55
C HIS A 46 -2.78 36.50 -6.57
N GLN A 47 -2.85 36.86 -7.85
CA GLN A 47 -2.17 36.18 -8.94
C GLN A 47 -1.05 37.08 -9.48
N ALA A 48 -0.01 36.46 -10.05
CA ALA A 48 1.05 37.19 -10.73
C ALA A 48 0.51 38.07 -11.87
N TYR A 49 1.15 39.22 -12.14
CA TYR A 49 0.76 40.08 -13.25
C TYR A 49 0.91 39.36 -14.59
N SER A 50 -0.10 39.47 -15.44
CA SER A 50 -0.09 39.01 -16.82
C SER A 50 -0.88 39.98 -17.70
N GLU A 51 -0.37 40.28 -18.89
CA GLU A 51 -1.00 41.17 -19.88
C GLU A 51 -1.41 42.56 -19.33
N GLY A 52 -0.67 43.09 -18.34
CA GLY A 52 -0.95 44.38 -17.72
C GLY A 52 -1.79 44.35 -16.43
N LEU A 53 -2.36 43.20 -16.06
CA LEU A 53 -3.30 43.05 -14.94
C LEU A 53 -2.87 41.95 -13.96
N ALA A 54 -3.20 42.12 -12.67
CA ALA A 54 -3.07 41.08 -11.64
C ALA A 54 -4.43 40.84 -10.97
N ALA A 55 -4.84 39.58 -10.81
CA ALA A 55 -6.00 39.26 -10.00
C ALA A 55 -5.66 39.46 -8.52
N VAL A 56 -6.56 40.04 -7.74
CA VAL A 56 -6.39 40.25 -6.29
C VAL A 56 -7.66 39.88 -5.51
N LEU A 57 -7.47 39.25 -4.36
CA LEU A 57 -8.53 38.89 -3.42
C LEU A 57 -8.79 40.03 -2.44
N THR A 58 -10.03 40.52 -2.44
CA THR A 58 -10.52 41.57 -1.55
C THR A 58 -11.64 41.02 -0.66
N GLY A 59 -11.98 41.69 0.45
CA GLY A 59 -13.04 41.24 1.34
C GLY A 59 -13.11 42.06 2.62
N SER A 60 -13.91 41.62 3.59
CA SER A 60 -13.99 42.18 4.95
C SER A 60 -14.02 41.07 6.01
N ALA A 61 -13.99 41.41 7.30
CA ALA A 61 -14.11 40.40 8.36
C ALA A 61 -15.44 39.61 8.32
N ASP A 62 -16.51 40.19 7.76
CA ASP A 62 -17.81 39.53 7.59
C ASP A 62 -17.85 38.59 6.36
N ASP A 63 -16.92 38.75 5.41
CA ASP A 63 -16.74 37.87 4.24
C ASP A 63 -15.38 37.14 4.31
N PRO A 64 -15.32 35.98 4.99
CA PRO A 64 -14.08 35.22 5.11
C PRO A 64 -13.64 34.56 3.80
N ALA A 65 -14.51 34.43 2.79
CA ALA A 65 -14.14 33.91 1.48
C ALA A 65 -13.47 35.00 0.63
N GLY A 66 -14.10 36.17 0.58
CA GLY A 66 -13.68 37.31 -0.23
C GLY A 66 -14.08 37.17 -1.69
N VAL A 67 -13.87 38.27 -2.43
CA VAL A 67 -14.13 38.38 -3.87
C VAL A 67 -12.91 38.89 -4.63
N TRP A 68 -12.67 38.28 -5.78
CA TRP A 68 -11.58 38.61 -6.69
C TRP A 68 -11.96 39.71 -7.67
N GLY A 69 -11.05 40.67 -7.84
CA GLY A 69 -11.03 41.65 -8.94
C GLY A 69 -9.64 41.73 -9.57
N TYR A 70 -9.39 42.75 -10.40
CA TYR A 70 -8.08 42.93 -11.05
C TYR A 70 -7.52 44.35 -10.92
N LEU A 71 -6.27 44.45 -10.48
CA LEU A 71 -5.49 45.70 -10.49
C LEU A 71 -4.74 45.89 -11.81
N ASP A 72 -4.58 47.14 -12.21
CA ASP A 72 -3.58 47.53 -13.22
C ASP A 72 -2.21 47.81 -12.61
N LYS A 73 -1.19 47.94 -13.48
CA LYS A 73 0.19 48.27 -13.10
C LYS A 73 0.39 49.63 -12.41
N GLN A 74 -0.66 50.42 -12.18
CA GLN A 74 -0.63 51.66 -11.38
C GLN A 74 -1.35 51.49 -10.03
N GLY A 75 -1.77 50.28 -9.66
CA GLY A 75 -2.46 50.00 -8.39
C GLY A 75 -3.94 50.38 -8.37
N ARG A 76 -4.54 50.65 -9.54
CA ARG A 76 -5.95 51.00 -9.66
C ARG A 76 -6.78 49.77 -9.95
N MET A 77 -7.98 49.70 -9.36
CA MET A 77 -8.92 48.60 -9.58
C MET A 77 -9.56 48.70 -10.98
N ALA A 78 -8.96 48.01 -11.96
CA ALA A 78 -9.36 48.02 -13.36
C ALA A 78 -10.63 47.19 -13.60
N ILE A 79 -10.74 46.03 -12.95
CA ILE A 79 -11.95 45.19 -12.94
C ILE A 79 -12.41 45.07 -11.49
N THR A 80 -13.64 45.50 -11.23
CA THR A 80 -14.19 45.56 -9.86
C THR A 80 -14.37 44.16 -9.28
N PRO A 81 -14.01 43.90 -8.01
CA PRO A 81 -14.16 42.60 -7.39
C PRO A 81 -15.60 42.08 -7.43
N ALA A 82 -15.78 40.88 -7.97
CA ALA A 82 -17.08 40.27 -8.24
C ALA A 82 -17.07 38.74 -8.40
N TYR A 83 -15.89 38.09 -8.34
CA TYR A 83 -15.71 36.68 -8.68
C TYR A 83 -15.29 35.87 -7.46
N ALA A 84 -15.75 34.61 -7.36
CA ALA A 84 -15.34 33.69 -6.29
C ALA A 84 -13.89 33.21 -6.48
N GLU A 85 -13.44 33.08 -7.73
CA GLU A 85 -12.08 32.73 -8.12
C GLU A 85 -11.68 33.45 -9.41
N ALA A 86 -10.39 33.71 -9.60
CA ALA A 86 -9.87 34.43 -10.75
C ALA A 86 -8.47 33.94 -11.18
N SER A 87 -8.34 33.57 -12.46
CA SER A 87 -7.05 33.22 -13.09
C SER A 87 -6.33 34.47 -13.66
N PRO A 88 -5.01 34.39 -13.92
CA PRO A 88 -4.30 35.38 -14.73
C PRO A 88 -4.93 35.56 -16.13
N PHE A 89 -4.72 36.72 -16.74
CA PHE A 89 -5.02 36.93 -18.16
C PHE A 89 -4.06 36.15 -19.05
N GLN A 90 -4.59 35.44 -20.05
CA GLN A 90 -3.81 34.64 -20.99
C GLN A 90 -4.43 34.72 -22.40
N ASN A 91 -3.69 35.30 -23.34
CA ASN A 91 -4.13 35.60 -24.71
C ASN A 91 -5.40 36.47 -24.76
N GLY A 92 -5.49 37.50 -23.91
CA GLY A 92 -6.55 38.52 -23.89
C GLY A 92 -7.86 38.11 -23.19
N LEU A 93 -7.87 36.98 -22.47
CA LEU A 93 -9.00 36.50 -21.66
C LEU A 93 -8.50 35.99 -20.32
N ALA A 94 -9.31 36.13 -19.27
CA ALA A 94 -9.11 35.46 -18.00
C ALA A 94 -10.30 34.54 -17.67
N ALA A 95 -10.01 33.38 -17.10
CA ALA A 95 -11.02 32.49 -16.53
C ALA A 95 -11.39 32.99 -15.12
N VAL A 96 -12.69 33.10 -14.85
CA VAL A 96 -13.23 33.56 -13.55
C VAL A 96 -14.46 32.74 -13.15
N SER A 97 -14.65 32.54 -11.85
CA SER A 97 -15.78 31.81 -11.26
C SER A 97 -16.83 32.75 -10.69
N GLN A 98 -18.11 32.53 -11.01
CA GLN A 98 -19.26 33.19 -10.40
C GLN A 98 -20.38 32.15 -10.19
N ASP A 99 -21.07 32.22 -9.06
CA ASP A 99 -22.21 31.33 -8.71
C ASP A 99 -21.85 29.82 -8.79
N GLY A 100 -20.58 29.49 -8.52
CA GLY A 100 -20.04 28.12 -8.57
C GLY A 100 -19.68 27.63 -9.97
N LEU A 101 -19.75 28.48 -11.00
CA LEU A 101 -19.45 28.13 -12.39
C LEU A 101 -18.42 29.06 -13.03
N TRP A 102 -17.57 28.49 -13.87
CA TRP A 102 -16.52 29.22 -14.57
C TRP A 102 -17.00 29.76 -15.92
N GLY A 103 -16.53 30.96 -16.23
CA GLY A 103 -16.67 31.65 -17.52
C GLY A 103 -15.40 32.44 -17.84
N TYR A 104 -15.47 33.29 -18.86
CA TYR A 104 -14.33 34.08 -19.33
C TYR A 104 -14.69 35.56 -19.57
N ILE A 105 -13.83 36.44 -19.06
CA ILE A 105 -13.90 37.90 -19.24
C ILE A 105 -12.74 38.42 -20.08
N ASP A 106 -12.95 39.56 -20.74
CA ASP A 106 -11.87 40.35 -21.34
C ASP A 106 -11.21 41.31 -20.33
N THR A 107 -10.16 42.01 -20.78
CA THR A 107 -9.39 42.97 -19.95
C THR A 107 -10.18 44.21 -19.53
N ARG A 108 -11.46 44.33 -19.90
CA ARG A 108 -12.41 45.37 -19.48
C ARG A 108 -13.49 44.81 -18.54
N GLY A 109 -13.36 43.55 -18.10
CA GLY A 109 -14.34 42.86 -17.26
C GLY A 109 -15.61 42.44 -17.99
N GLN A 110 -15.65 42.49 -19.32
CA GLN A 110 -16.85 42.09 -20.07
C GLN A 110 -16.85 40.58 -20.34
N TRP A 111 -17.96 39.92 -20.00
CA TRP A 111 -18.18 38.49 -20.29
C TRP A 111 -18.10 38.21 -21.80
N VAL A 112 -17.08 37.46 -22.20
CA VAL A 112 -16.95 36.88 -23.55
C VAL A 112 -17.61 35.51 -23.59
N ILE A 113 -17.51 34.74 -22.49
CA ILE A 113 -18.21 33.48 -22.27
C ILE A 113 -18.80 33.53 -20.86
N LYS A 114 -20.12 33.43 -20.72
CA LYS A 114 -20.78 33.47 -19.40
C LYS A 114 -20.46 32.22 -18.55
N PRO A 115 -20.53 32.31 -17.20
CA PRO A 115 -20.43 31.17 -16.29
C PRO A 115 -21.29 29.99 -16.75
N ARG A 116 -20.65 28.84 -17.02
CA ARG A 116 -21.33 27.61 -17.47
C ARG A 116 -20.52 26.31 -17.30
N PHE A 117 -19.27 26.39 -16.87
CA PHE A 117 -18.36 25.23 -16.76
C PHE A 117 -18.05 24.91 -15.29
N GLY A 118 -17.76 23.64 -14.97
CA GLY A 118 -17.34 23.24 -13.61
C GLY A 118 -15.93 23.75 -13.24
N SER A 119 -15.04 23.84 -14.23
CA SER A 119 -13.70 24.44 -14.14
C SER A 119 -13.25 24.97 -15.51
N ALA A 120 -12.21 25.81 -15.56
CA ALA A 120 -11.71 26.44 -16.79
C ALA A 120 -10.21 26.79 -16.74
N SER A 121 -9.47 26.56 -17.83
CA SER A 121 -8.06 26.91 -17.99
C SER A 121 -7.85 28.23 -18.75
N GLY A 122 -6.64 28.79 -18.69
CA GLY A 122 -6.24 29.85 -19.63
C GLY A 122 -6.30 29.40 -21.11
N PHE A 123 -6.47 30.37 -22.01
CA PHE A 123 -6.47 30.15 -23.48
C PHE A 123 -5.02 30.07 -24.02
N ASN A 124 -4.75 29.16 -24.96
CA ASN A 124 -3.50 29.15 -25.73
C ASN A 124 -3.48 30.23 -26.83
N ALA A 125 -2.33 30.37 -27.50
CA ALA A 125 -2.13 31.33 -28.59
C ALA A 125 -2.96 30.97 -29.85
N GLU A 126 -3.27 29.69 -30.03
CA GLU A 126 -4.12 29.15 -31.08
C GLU A 126 -5.62 29.41 -30.86
N GLY A 127 -6.02 29.92 -29.69
CA GLY A 127 -7.40 30.31 -29.39
C GLY A 127 -8.28 29.19 -28.82
N THR A 128 -7.71 28.18 -28.17
CA THR A 128 -8.46 27.14 -27.45
C THR A 128 -8.08 27.04 -25.97
N ALA A 129 -9.02 26.60 -25.14
CA ALA A 129 -8.85 26.37 -23.70
C ALA A 129 -9.49 25.03 -23.31
N LEU A 130 -9.13 24.51 -22.13
CA LEU A 130 -9.80 23.37 -21.52
C LEU A 130 -10.81 23.88 -20.48
N ALA A 131 -11.93 23.19 -20.34
CA ALA A 131 -12.95 23.45 -19.32
C ALA A 131 -13.66 22.14 -18.94
N GLU A 132 -14.47 22.13 -17.88
CA GLU A 132 -15.32 21.00 -17.52
C GLU A 132 -16.78 21.25 -17.87
N GLU A 133 -17.40 20.33 -18.61
CA GLU A 133 -18.83 20.31 -18.94
C GLU A 133 -19.35 18.87 -18.72
N ASP A 134 -20.45 18.71 -17.96
CA ASP A 134 -21.00 17.40 -17.56
C ASP A 134 -19.95 16.41 -17.00
N GLU A 135 -19.14 16.89 -16.04
CA GLU A 135 -17.98 16.21 -15.42
C GLU A 135 -16.88 15.72 -16.38
N ARG A 136 -16.89 16.20 -17.63
CA ARG A 136 -15.91 15.83 -18.65
C ARG A 136 -15.07 17.03 -19.01
N ASP A 137 -13.77 16.78 -19.18
CA ASP A 137 -12.93 17.77 -19.83
C ASP A 137 -13.39 17.97 -21.28
N VAL A 138 -13.54 19.24 -21.66
CA VAL A 138 -13.88 19.70 -23.00
C VAL A 138 -12.84 20.70 -23.48
N LEU A 139 -12.46 20.60 -24.74
CA LEU A 139 -11.70 21.62 -25.46
C LEU A 139 -12.71 22.62 -26.06
N ILE A 140 -12.55 23.91 -25.77
CA ILE A 140 -13.45 24.98 -26.25
C ILE A 140 -12.72 26.00 -27.12
N ASP A 141 -13.48 26.68 -28.00
CA ASP A 141 -13.03 27.87 -28.72
C ASP A 141 -13.25 29.17 -27.91
N ARG A 142 -12.78 30.31 -28.44
CA ARG A 142 -12.95 31.64 -27.82
C ARG A 142 -14.41 32.14 -27.76
N GLN A 143 -15.38 31.36 -28.24
CA GLN A 143 -16.82 31.61 -28.09
C GLN A 143 -17.45 30.66 -27.06
N GLY A 144 -16.65 29.80 -26.41
CA GLY A 144 -17.11 28.86 -25.40
C GLY A 144 -17.81 27.63 -25.96
N LYS A 145 -17.73 27.41 -27.28
CA LYS A 145 -18.29 26.24 -27.95
C LYS A 145 -17.31 25.07 -27.85
N VAL A 146 -17.83 23.90 -27.48
CA VAL A 146 -17.05 22.65 -27.46
C VAL A 146 -16.60 22.26 -28.87
N ILE A 147 -15.29 22.07 -29.00
CA ILE A 147 -14.59 21.51 -30.15
C ILE A 147 -14.50 19.98 -30.01
N LYS A 148 -14.20 19.52 -28.79
CA LYS A 148 -14.03 18.09 -28.45
C LYS A 148 -14.34 17.84 -26.98
N THR A 149 -15.02 16.73 -26.70
CA THR A 149 -15.20 16.16 -25.34
C THR A 149 -14.24 14.99 -25.17
N PHE A 150 -13.65 14.84 -23.99
CA PHE A 150 -12.80 13.70 -23.65
C PHE A 150 -13.57 12.59 -22.91
N GLU A 151 -12.88 11.47 -22.62
CA GLU A 151 -13.49 10.34 -21.93
C GLU A 151 -13.73 10.67 -20.44
N LEU A 152 -14.72 10.03 -19.82
CA LEU A 152 -15.05 10.32 -18.42
C LEU A 152 -13.92 9.85 -17.51
N GLY A 153 -13.48 10.71 -16.58
CA GLY A 153 -12.32 10.43 -15.74
C GLY A 153 -10.96 10.72 -16.39
N THR A 154 -10.91 11.25 -17.62
CA THR A 154 -9.75 12.06 -18.06
C THR A 154 -9.51 13.20 -17.07
N ARG A 155 -8.26 13.69 -16.99
CA ARG A 155 -7.91 14.95 -16.32
C ARG A 155 -6.97 15.78 -17.21
N THR A 156 -6.97 17.09 -17.06
CA THR A 156 -6.01 17.98 -17.73
C THR A 156 -5.81 19.28 -16.95
N TRP A 157 -4.59 19.81 -17.02
CA TRP A 157 -4.22 21.10 -16.41
C TRP A 157 -4.23 22.26 -17.42
N GLY A 158 -4.78 22.02 -18.62
CA GLY A 158 -4.87 23.01 -19.69
C GLY A 158 -3.53 23.45 -20.29
N PHE A 159 -3.55 24.56 -21.03
CA PHE A 159 -2.39 25.11 -21.71
C PHE A 159 -1.68 26.15 -20.82
N ARG A 160 -0.47 25.83 -20.34
CA ARG A 160 0.37 26.79 -19.59
C ARG A 160 0.81 27.94 -20.51
N PRO A 161 1.07 29.15 -19.98
CA PRO A 161 1.55 30.29 -20.77
C PRO A 161 2.73 29.93 -21.69
N GLY A 162 2.61 30.25 -22.97
CA GLY A 162 3.63 29.98 -24.00
C GLY A 162 3.78 28.53 -24.45
N GLN A 163 3.02 27.56 -23.91
CA GLN A 163 3.06 26.17 -24.35
C GLN A 163 2.00 25.85 -25.41
N LYS A 164 2.40 25.07 -26.43
CA LYS A 164 1.55 24.61 -27.55
C LYS A 164 0.80 23.31 -27.28
N LEU A 165 1.17 22.61 -26.21
CA LEU A 165 0.59 21.35 -25.78
C LEU A 165 0.03 21.51 -24.36
N ALA A 166 -1.07 20.83 -24.07
CA ALA A 166 -1.57 20.64 -22.70
C ALA A 166 -1.25 19.21 -22.25
N SER A 167 -0.88 19.02 -20.97
CA SER A 167 -0.78 17.67 -20.39
C SER A 167 -2.20 17.12 -20.20
N ILE A 168 -2.38 15.86 -20.50
CA ILE A 168 -3.66 15.16 -20.37
C ILE A 168 -3.42 13.76 -19.79
N GLU A 169 -4.20 13.43 -18.79
CA GLU A 169 -4.18 12.16 -18.09
C GLU A 169 -5.39 11.33 -18.54
N VAL A 170 -5.16 10.07 -18.88
CA VAL A 170 -6.22 9.15 -19.37
C VAL A 170 -6.39 8.00 -18.37
N PRO A 171 -7.63 7.73 -17.91
CA PRO A 171 -7.88 6.68 -16.93
C PRO A 171 -7.64 5.31 -17.58
N THR A 172 -6.66 4.54 -17.08
CA THR A 172 -6.40 3.20 -17.63
C THR A 172 -7.33 2.17 -16.99
N PRO A 173 -8.04 1.33 -17.77
CA PRO A 173 -8.84 0.25 -17.21
C PRO A 173 -7.92 -0.81 -16.59
N PRO A 174 -8.33 -1.44 -15.47
CA PRO A 174 -7.56 -2.51 -14.85
C PRO A 174 -7.43 -3.70 -15.81
N ARG A 175 -6.29 -4.40 -15.76
CA ARG A 175 -6.02 -5.58 -16.60
C ARG A 175 -6.31 -6.85 -15.81
N LEU A 176 -7.27 -7.63 -16.30
CA LEU A 176 -7.61 -8.94 -15.77
C LEU A 176 -6.91 -10.04 -16.59
N PHE A 177 -6.18 -10.94 -15.92
CA PHE A 177 -5.51 -12.07 -16.55
C PHE A 177 -5.89 -13.39 -15.88
N ASN A 178 -6.31 -14.37 -16.68
CA ASN A 178 -6.67 -15.70 -16.22
C ASN A 178 -5.44 -16.63 -16.32
N ILE A 179 -4.94 -17.07 -15.17
CA ILE A 179 -3.73 -17.90 -15.06
C ILE A 179 -3.99 -19.31 -15.61
N ALA A 180 -5.21 -19.86 -15.44
CA ALA A 180 -5.56 -21.22 -15.88
C ALA A 180 -5.60 -21.37 -17.41
N THR A 181 -6.06 -20.34 -18.12
CA THR A 181 -6.15 -20.33 -19.59
C THR A 181 -4.96 -19.62 -20.26
N GLY A 182 -4.09 -18.97 -19.48
CA GLY A 182 -2.94 -18.20 -19.97
C GLY A 182 -3.32 -16.96 -20.78
N LYS A 183 -4.48 -16.34 -20.51
CA LYS A 183 -5.05 -15.27 -21.34
C LYS A 183 -5.50 -14.06 -20.54
N ALA A 184 -5.32 -12.88 -21.13
CA ALA A 184 -6.01 -11.68 -20.68
C ALA A 184 -7.51 -11.79 -21.01
N ALA A 185 -8.36 -11.39 -20.06
CA ALA A 185 -9.79 -11.22 -20.31
C ALA A 185 -10.07 -9.81 -20.84
N SER A 186 -11.15 -9.67 -21.62
CA SER A 186 -11.66 -8.36 -22.02
C SER A 186 -12.66 -7.89 -20.98
N LEU A 187 -12.55 -6.64 -20.53
CA LEU A 187 -13.53 -6.00 -19.67
C LEU A 187 -14.49 -5.13 -20.51
N PRO A 188 -15.69 -4.80 -20.00
CA PRO A 188 -16.55 -3.78 -20.58
C PRO A 188 -15.87 -2.40 -20.57
N ALA A 189 -16.19 -1.56 -21.55
CA ALA A 189 -15.73 -0.17 -21.57
C ALA A 189 -16.23 0.59 -20.32
N GLY A 190 -15.40 1.50 -19.80
CA GLY A 190 -15.71 2.27 -18.60
C GLY A 190 -15.49 1.55 -17.26
N VAL A 191 -15.08 0.27 -17.24
CA VAL A 191 -14.69 -0.37 -15.97
C VAL A 191 -13.41 0.29 -15.43
N MET A 192 -13.51 0.86 -14.22
CA MET A 192 -12.43 1.58 -13.54
C MET A 192 -11.77 0.78 -12.41
N ALA A 193 -12.50 -0.14 -11.77
CA ALA A 193 -11.98 -0.97 -10.68
C ALA A 193 -12.50 -2.40 -10.74
N LEU A 194 -11.74 -3.32 -10.13
CA LEU A 194 -12.08 -4.71 -9.88
C LEU A 194 -11.74 -5.04 -8.42
N ALA A 195 -12.46 -5.99 -7.83
CA ALA A 195 -12.18 -6.51 -6.48
C ALA A 195 -12.23 -8.05 -6.46
N ALA A 196 -12.02 -8.65 -5.28
CA ALA A 196 -11.99 -10.10 -5.08
C ALA A 196 -13.27 -10.80 -5.62
N PRO A 197 -13.16 -11.87 -6.42
CA PRO A 197 -14.29 -12.66 -6.90
C PRO A 197 -15.15 -13.23 -5.76
N THR A 198 -16.47 -13.26 -5.96
CA THR A 198 -17.42 -13.92 -5.05
C THR A 198 -18.25 -14.93 -5.83
N GLU A 199 -18.10 -16.21 -5.47
CA GLU A 199 -18.79 -17.35 -6.10
C GLU A 199 -18.65 -17.44 -7.64
N GLY A 200 -17.44 -17.21 -8.15
CA GLY A 200 -17.15 -17.23 -9.60
C GLY A 200 -17.51 -15.94 -10.34
N TYR A 201 -18.26 -15.02 -9.71
CA TYR A 201 -18.50 -13.69 -10.25
C TYR A 201 -17.40 -12.73 -9.83
N LEU A 202 -16.98 -11.84 -10.71
CA LEU A 202 -15.97 -10.82 -10.43
C LEU A 202 -16.64 -9.45 -10.20
N PRO A 203 -16.57 -8.86 -8.99
CA PRO A 203 -17.02 -7.49 -8.76
C PRO A 203 -16.22 -6.49 -9.60
N ALA A 204 -16.93 -5.64 -10.33
CA ALA A 204 -16.36 -4.61 -11.19
C ALA A 204 -17.13 -3.29 -11.06
N GLN A 205 -16.40 -2.18 -10.99
CA GLN A 205 -16.96 -0.83 -10.91
C GLN A 205 -17.00 -0.19 -12.29
N LEU A 206 -18.18 0.20 -12.75
CA LEU A 206 -18.38 0.99 -13.96
C LEU A 206 -18.35 2.48 -13.59
N ARG A 207 -17.49 3.25 -14.26
CA ARG A 207 -17.33 4.68 -14.05
C ARG A 207 -18.58 5.46 -14.46
N GLU A 208 -19.10 6.26 -13.53
CA GLU A 208 -20.28 7.11 -13.71
C GLU A 208 -19.98 8.60 -13.48
N SER A 209 -18.89 8.90 -12.76
CA SER A 209 -18.36 10.25 -12.56
C SER A 209 -16.83 10.32 -12.74
N ARG A 210 -16.25 11.52 -12.64
CA ARG A 210 -14.78 11.69 -12.68
C ARG A 210 -14.06 10.87 -11.60
N TYR A 211 -14.70 10.61 -10.45
CA TYR A 211 -14.11 9.92 -9.30
C TYR A 211 -14.83 8.64 -8.84
N ASN A 212 -16.12 8.46 -9.15
CA ASN A 212 -16.94 7.35 -8.64
C ASN A 212 -17.63 6.55 -9.75
N GLY A 213 -18.24 5.44 -9.35
CA GLY A 213 -18.93 4.51 -10.23
C GLY A 213 -19.73 3.48 -9.44
N TRP A 214 -20.72 2.87 -10.07
CA TRP A 214 -21.50 1.80 -9.46
C TRP A 214 -20.81 0.44 -9.65
N TRP A 215 -20.92 -0.44 -8.66
CA TRP A 215 -20.42 -1.80 -8.74
C TRP A 215 -21.48 -2.78 -9.25
N GLY A 216 -21.10 -3.58 -10.24
CA GLY A 216 -21.84 -4.74 -10.75
C GLY A 216 -21.06 -6.05 -10.52
N LEU A 217 -21.54 -7.14 -11.11
CA LEU A 217 -20.85 -8.44 -11.16
C LEU A 217 -20.64 -8.88 -12.61
N LEU A 218 -19.40 -9.25 -12.95
CA LEU A 218 -19.05 -9.90 -14.22
C LEU A 218 -19.10 -11.43 -14.09
N ASP A 219 -19.35 -12.13 -15.20
CA ASP A 219 -19.16 -13.58 -15.35
C ASP A 219 -17.69 -13.94 -15.66
N ASP A 220 -17.39 -15.25 -15.74
CA ASP A 220 -16.07 -15.78 -16.13
C ASP A 220 -15.60 -15.32 -17.53
N ASN A 221 -16.49 -14.78 -18.36
CA ASN A 221 -16.19 -14.25 -19.70
C ASN A 221 -15.93 -12.73 -19.69
N GLY A 222 -15.98 -12.06 -18.54
CA GLY A 222 -15.83 -10.61 -18.41
C GLY A 222 -17.06 -9.80 -18.83
N ARG A 223 -18.26 -10.40 -18.83
CA ARG A 223 -19.53 -9.75 -19.21
C ARG A 223 -20.39 -9.48 -17.99
N TRP A 224 -21.16 -8.40 -17.97
CA TRP A 224 -22.10 -8.12 -16.89
C TRP A 224 -23.11 -9.26 -16.71
N ALA A 225 -22.96 -10.02 -15.63
CA ALA A 225 -23.95 -10.97 -15.15
C ALA A 225 -25.06 -10.23 -14.38
N LEU A 226 -24.68 -9.28 -13.54
CA LEU A 226 -25.56 -8.27 -12.93
C LEU A 226 -24.98 -6.89 -13.22
N SER A 227 -25.75 -6.01 -13.86
CA SER A 227 -25.26 -4.68 -14.21
C SER A 227 -25.18 -3.75 -12.99
N PRO A 228 -24.27 -2.76 -13.00
CA PRO A 228 -24.16 -1.76 -11.94
C PRO A 228 -25.47 -0.99 -11.69
N ASP A 229 -26.26 -0.73 -12.73
CA ASP A 229 -27.57 -0.08 -12.63
C ASP A 229 -28.60 -0.83 -11.79
N VAL A 230 -28.51 -2.17 -11.75
CA VAL A 230 -29.42 -3.02 -10.99
C VAL A 230 -28.99 -3.07 -9.51
N LEU A 231 -27.68 -3.13 -9.26
CA LEU A 231 -27.17 -3.21 -7.89
C LEU A 231 -27.08 -1.84 -7.20
N ARG A 232 -26.75 -0.77 -7.93
CA ARG A 232 -26.49 0.59 -7.42
C ARG A 232 -25.63 0.58 -6.15
N SER A 233 -24.59 -0.25 -6.15
CA SER A 233 -23.70 -0.46 -4.99
C SER A 233 -22.49 0.47 -5.07
N GLN A 234 -22.22 1.22 -3.99
CA GLN A 234 -21.07 2.11 -3.82
C GLN A 234 -19.78 1.35 -3.51
N ALA A 235 -19.88 0.11 -3.01
CA ALA A 235 -18.77 -0.80 -2.74
C ALA A 235 -18.95 -2.12 -3.49
N ALA A 236 -17.87 -2.90 -3.61
CA ALA A 236 -17.88 -4.21 -4.25
C ALA A 236 -18.95 -5.15 -3.64
N PRO A 237 -19.95 -5.61 -4.41
CA PRO A 237 -21.00 -6.47 -3.89
C PRO A 237 -20.45 -7.85 -3.50
N ILE A 238 -20.94 -8.39 -2.38
CA ILE A 238 -20.61 -9.73 -1.92
C ILE A 238 -21.80 -10.64 -2.23
N ARG A 239 -21.58 -11.78 -2.91
CA ARG A 239 -22.63 -12.73 -3.28
C ARG A 239 -22.58 -14.04 -2.50
N ASP A 240 -23.77 -14.55 -2.17
CA ASP A 240 -24.02 -15.94 -1.74
C ASP A 240 -25.31 -16.46 -2.39
N GLY A 241 -25.19 -17.28 -3.43
CA GLY A 241 -26.28 -17.86 -4.21
C GLY A 241 -27.23 -16.82 -4.81
N GLY A 242 -28.39 -16.66 -4.16
CA GLY A 242 -29.45 -15.70 -4.51
C GLY A 242 -29.50 -14.45 -3.63
N VAL A 243 -28.57 -14.29 -2.68
CA VAL A 243 -28.45 -13.15 -1.76
C VAL A 243 -27.19 -12.35 -2.12
N LEU A 244 -27.32 -11.03 -2.18
CA LEU A 244 -26.18 -10.12 -2.38
C LEU A 244 -26.16 -9.05 -1.30
N ALA A 245 -25.01 -8.85 -0.66
CA ALA A 245 -24.76 -7.64 0.13
C ALA A 245 -24.30 -6.52 -0.82
N VAL A 246 -25.01 -5.40 -0.82
CA VAL A 246 -24.68 -4.17 -1.55
C VAL A 246 -24.59 -3.00 -0.58
N ARG A 247 -23.76 -2.01 -0.89
CA ARG A 247 -23.63 -0.78 -0.08
C ARG A 247 -24.37 0.36 -0.79
N ARG A 248 -25.42 0.90 -0.19
CA ARG A 248 -26.16 2.08 -0.69
C ARG A 248 -26.38 3.04 0.48
N ASP A 249 -26.33 4.33 0.21
CA ASP A 249 -26.51 5.37 1.22
C ASP A 249 -25.54 5.17 2.40
N GLU A 250 -24.28 4.83 2.06
CA GLU A 250 -23.16 4.47 2.94
C GLU A 250 -23.35 3.20 3.82
N LYS A 251 -24.54 2.62 3.89
CA LYS A 251 -24.84 1.42 4.69
C LYS A 251 -24.91 0.16 3.82
N TRP A 252 -24.64 -1.00 4.40
CA TRP A 252 -24.87 -2.29 3.74
C TRP A 252 -26.32 -2.73 3.87
N GLN A 253 -26.86 -3.34 2.82
CA GLN A 253 -28.17 -4.01 2.81
C GLN A 253 -28.12 -5.27 1.95
N PHE A 254 -29.03 -6.21 2.19
CA PHE A 254 -29.18 -7.42 1.38
C PHE A 254 -30.23 -7.22 0.28
N VAL A 255 -29.88 -7.61 -0.95
CA VAL A 255 -30.73 -7.57 -2.14
C VAL A 255 -30.76 -8.90 -2.88
N ASP A 256 -31.79 -9.11 -3.68
CA ASP A 256 -31.87 -10.21 -4.64
C ASP A 256 -31.08 -9.89 -5.94
N PRO A 257 -30.95 -10.83 -6.89
CA PRO A 257 -30.24 -10.59 -8.15
C PRO A 257 -30.94 -9.59 -9.10
N ARG A 258 -32.12 -9.07 -8.74
CA ARG A 258 -32.83 -7.99 -9.45
C ARG A 258 -32.66 -6.64 -8.72
N GLY A 259 -31.81 -6.58 -7.70
CA GLY A 259 -31.50 -5.36 -6.94
C GLY A 259 -32.56 -4.98 -5.88
N ALA A 260 -33.61 -5.79 -5.72
CA ALA A 260 -34.68 -5.53 -4.77
C ALA A 260 -34.26 -5.92 -3.34
N ALA A 261 -34.55 -5.07 -2.36
CA ALA A 261 -34.17 -5.31 -0.97
C ALA A 261 -34.88 -6.55 -0.39
N LEU A 262 -34.10 -7.47 0.19
CA LEU A 262 -34.58 -8.66 0.89
C LEU A 262 -34.96 -8.37 2.36
N SER A 263 -34.46 -7.25 2.91
CA SER A 263 -34.71 -6.83 4.28
C SER A 263 -34.66 -5.29 4.39
N PRO A 264 -35.48 -4.66 5.26
CA PRO A 264 -35.34 -3.25 5.58
C PRO A 264 -34.08 -2.94 6.43
N ALA A 265 -33.43 -3.95 7.00
CA ALA A 265 -32.26 -3.78 7.85
C ALA A 265 -31.07 -3.10 7.13
N ARG A 266 -30.23 -2.44 7.91
CA ARG A 266 -29.00 -1.75 7.48
C ARG A 266 -27.86 -2.12 8.43
N TYR A 267 -26.64 -2.19 7.89
CA TYR A 267 -25.46 -2.64 8.63
C TYR A 267 -24.24 -1.78 8.29
N GLU A 268 -23.38 -1.54 9.28
CA GLU A 268 -22.06 -0.90 9.08
C GLU A 268 -21.09 -1.84 8.37
N ARG A 269 -21.18 -3.13 8.69
CA ARG A 269 -20.28 -4.17 8.20
C ARG A 269 -21.09 -5.40 7.80
N VAL A 270 -20.73 -5.98 6.66
CA VAL A 270 -21.17 -7.31 6.23
C VAL A 270 -19.96 -8.09 5.72
N GLN A 271 -19.81 -9.33 6.15
CA GLN A 271 -18.79 -10.27 5.70
C GLN A 271 -19.42 -11.65 5.50
N ARG A 272 -19.19 -12.26 4.33
CA ARG A 272 -19.54 -13.67 4.11
C ARG A 272 -18.53 -14.55 4.85
N VAL A 273 -19.00 -15.38 5.78
CA VAL A 273 -18.17 -16.28 6.59
C VAL A 273 -18.00 -17.62 5.89
N ALA A 274 -19.10 -18.17 5.37
CA ALA A 274 -19.16 -19.39 4.57
C ALA A 274 -20.40 -19.36 3.68
N ALA A 275 -20.65 -20.45 2.94
CA ALA A 275 -21.87 -20.58 2.12
C ALA A 275 -23.11 -20.51 3.01
N GLY A 276 -24.02 -19.58 2.71
CA GLY A 276 -25.22 -19.32 3.50
C GLY A 276 -24.99 -18.73 4.89
N LEU A 277 -23.81 -18.18 5.21
CA LEU A 277 -23.47 -17.63 6.53
C LEU A 277 -22.84 -16.24 6.44
N TRP A 278 -23.50 -15.26 7.07
CA TRP A 278 -23.12 -13.85 7.05
C TRP A 278 -22.84 -13.32 8.45
N LEU A 279 -21.67 -12.72 8.67
CA LEU A 279 -21.38 -11.92 9.86
C LEU A 279 -21.71 -10.46 9.56
N VAL A 280 -22.55 -9.85 10.41
CA VAL A 280 -23.02 -8.47 10.24
C VAL A 280 -22.86 -7.66 11.53
N THR A 281 -22.61 -6.36 11.40
CA THR A 281 -22.63 -5.40 12.52
C THR A 281 -23.67 -4.32 12.23
N PRO A 282 -24.81 -4.28 12.95
CA PRO A 282 -25.75 -3.16 12.92
C PRO A 282 -25.14 -1.91 13.57
N GLU A 283 -25.72 -0.74 13.31
CA GLU A 283 -25.24 0.57 13.77
C GLU A 283 -25.08 0.68 15.29
N ASP A 284 -26.17 0.51 16.06
CA ASP A 284 -26.14 0.44 17.53
C ASP A 284 -25.85 -0.99 18.06
N GLY A 285 -25.31 -1.86 17.20
CA GLY A 285 -25.44 -3.31 17.33
C GLY A 285 -24.22 -4.06 17.86
N LYS A 286 -24.50 -5.13 18.61
CA LYS A 286 -23.58 -6.26 18.71
C LYS A 286 -23.51 -7.00 17.36
N ALA A 287 -22.40 -7.67 17.06
CA ALA A 287 -22.29 -8.45 15.83
C ALA A 287 -23.28 -9.63 15.86
N ALA A 288 -23.79 -10.01 14.70
CA ALA A 288 -24.72 -11.13 14.53
C ALA A 288 -24.27 -12.05 13.40
N LEU A 289 -24.44 -13.36 13.58
CA LEU A 289 -24.37 -14.35 12.50
C LEU A 289 -25.78 -14.56 11.94
N LEU A 290 -25.96 -14.40 10.63
CA LEU A 290 -27.21 -14.68 9.91
C LEU A 290 -27.08 -15.93 9.04
N ASP A 291 -28.19 -16.65 8.86
CA ASP A 291 -28.31 -17.76 7.91
C ASP A 291 -28.60 -17.28 6.46
N ALA A 292 -28.79 -18.24 5.55
CA ALA A 292 -29.11 -18.01 4.14
C ALA A 292 -30.50 -17.35 3.92
N LYS A 293 -31.36 -17.29 4.95
CA LYS A 293 -32.65 -16.59 4.96
C LYS A 293 -32.58 -15.24 5.70
N LEU A 294 -31.38 -14.82 6.09
CA LEU A 294 -31.09 -13.62 6.89
C LEU A 294 -31.68 -13.66 8.31
N GLN A 295 -31.93 -14.85 8.85
CA GLN A 295 -32.36 -15.06 10.24
C GLN A 295 -31.15 -15.16 11.17
N THR A 296 -31.18 -14.49 12.32
CA THR A 296 -30.09 -14.51 13.30
C THR A 296 -29.91 -15.89 13.92
N LEU A 297 -28.74 -16.48 13.72
CA LEU A 297 -28.31 -17.73 14.34
C LEU A 297 -27.63 -17.50 15.70
N HIS A 298 -26.87 -16.42 15.82
CA HIS A 298 -26.20 -16.01 17.07
C HIS A 298 -26.01 -14.50 17.11
N THR A 299 -26.05 -13.91 18.30
CA THR A 299 -25.66 -12.52 18.56
C THR A 299 -24.48 -12.53 19.52
N PHE A 300 -23.33 -12.08 19.05
CA PHE A 300 -22.07 -12.15 19.80
C PHE A 300 -22.05 -11.18 20.98
N SER A 301 -21.12 -11.37 21.92
CA SER A 301 -20.95 -10.45 23.05
C SER A 301 -20.57 -9.02 22.65
N ASN A 302 -19.83 -8.86 21.53
CA ASN A 302 -19.18 -7.63 21.07
C ASN A 302 -19.66 -7.18 19.68
N ALA A 303 -19.47 -5.88 19.35
CA ALA A 303 -19.76 -5.32 18.02
C ALA A 303 -18.72 -5.71 16.94
N TYR A 304 -17.50 -6.06 17.36
CA TYR A 304 -16.44 -6.59 16.50
C TYR A 304 -16.06 -8.00 16.94
N VAL A 305 -15.99 -8.93 15.98
CA VAL A 305 -15.60 -10.33 16.18
C VAL A 305 -14.63 -10.69 15.06
N GLY A 306 -13.39 -11.06 15.43
CA GLY A 306 -12.35 -11.37 14.47
C GLY A 306 -12.46 -12.81 13.98
N LEU A 307 -12.99 -13.01 12.76
CA LEU A 307 -12.94 -14.29 12.06
C LEU A 307 -11.49 -14.78 11.95
N GLN A 308 -11.19 -15.91 12.59
CA GLN A 308 -9.91 -16.58 12.43
C GLN A 308 -10.01 -17.54 11.25
N GLU A 309 -8.99 -17.59 10.39
CA GLU A 309 -8.89 -18.56 9.30
C GLU A 309 -7.49 -19.18 9.25
N ARG A 310 -7.43 -20.51 9.17
CA ARG A 310 -6.17 -21.28 9.09
C ARG A 310 -6.41 -22.61 8.40
N ASP A 311 -5.59 -22.93 7.40
CA ASP A 311 -5.66 -24.17 6.59
C ASP A 311 -7.09 -24.48 6.09
N GLY A 312 -7.84 -23.43 5.71
CA GLY A 312 -9.24 -23.49 5.23
C GLY A 312 -10.33 -23.55 6.32
N TRP A 313 -9.97 -23.90 7.56
CA TRP A 313 -10.85 -23.83 8.73
C TRP A 313 -11.11 -22.37 9.10
N ARG A 314 -12.34 -22.08 9.50
CA ARG A 314 -12.77 -20.77 10.01
C ARG A 314 -13.37 -20.93 11.39
N TYR A 315 -13.04 -20.03 12.33
CA TYR A 315 -13.60 -20.07 13.68
C TYR A 315 -13.81 -18.70 14.30
N LEU A 316 -14.83 -18.62 15.16
CA LEU A 316 -15.29 -17.40 15.83
C LEU A 316 -15.52 -17.74 17.32
N PRO A 317 -14.55 -17.43 18.21
CA PRO A 317 -14.74 -17.58 19.65
C PRO A 317 -15.54 -16.40 20.22
N ASP A 318 -16.43 -16.72 21.15
CA ASP A 318 -17.18 -15.81 22.02
C ASP A 318 -16.97 -16.25 23.48
N VAL A 319 -17.59 -15.58 24.45
CA VAL A 319 -17.37 -15.82 25.89
C VAL A 319 -17.73 -17.26 26.30
N SER A 320 -18.89 -17.77 25.86
CA SER A 320 -19.44 -19.09 26.24
C SER A 320 -19.70 -20.03 25.05
N MET A 321 -19.19 -19.68 23.87
CA MET A 321 -19.45 -20.41 22.63
C MET A 321 -18.30 -20.24 21.63
N THR A 322 -18.00 -21.26 20.86
CA THR A 322 -17.06 -21.21 19.73
C THR A 322 -17.73 -21.80 18.48
N LEU A 323 -17.84 -21.00 17.42
CA LEU A 323 -18.23 -21.52 16.10
C LEU A 323 -16.99 -22.10 15.43
N LEU A 324 -17.13 -23.29 14.85
CA LEU A 324 -16.13 -23.93 14.01
C LEU A 324 -16.74 -24.23 12.64
N ILE A 325 -16.04 -23.86 11.58
CA ILE A 325 -16.45 -24.07 10.19
C ILE A 325 -15.34 -24.83 9.48
N SER A 326 -15.66 -26.01 8.94
CA SER A 326 -14.70 -26.84 8.22
C SER A 326 -14.33 -26.26 6.85
N PRO A 327 -13.19 -26.68 6.25
CA PRO A 327 -12.88 -26.43 4.85
C PRO A 327 -14.01 -26.82 3.88
N ALA A 328 -14.79 -27.85 4.22
CA ALA A 328 -15.98 -28.29 3.48
C ALA A 328 -17.25 -27.42 3.72
N GLY A 329 -17.20 -26.44 4.63
CA GLY A 329 -18.31 -25.54 4.97
C GLY A 329 -19.25 -26.03 6.08
N THR A 330 -18.95 -27.15 6.73
CA THR A 330 -19.75 -27.70 7.84
C THR A 330 -19.64 -26.77 9.06
N LEU A 331 -20.76 -26.22 9.54
CA LEU A 331 -20.83 -25.41 10.77
C LEU A 331 -21.11 -26.29 11.99
N GLU A 332 -20.25 -26.18 12.99
CA GLU A 332 -20.39 -26.75 14.33
C GLU A 332 -20.49 -25.61 15.36
N GLN A 333 -21.43 -25.71 16.30
CA GLN A 333 -21.62 -24.73 17.38
C GLN A 333 -21.24 -25.38 18.72
N LEU A 334 -20.14 -24.92 19.33
CA LEU A 334 -19.54 -25.57 20.50
C LEU A 334 -19.74 -24.70 21.73
N ALA A 335 -20.57 -25.17 22.68
CA ALA A 335 -20.81 -24.50 23.96
C ALA A 335 -19.57 -24.64 24.88
N LEU A 336 -18.59 -23.76 24.67
CA LEU A 336 -17.28 -23.76 25.29
C LEU A 336 -16.97 -22.38 25.85
N ASP A 337 -16.68 -22.31 27.14
CA ASP A 337 -16.18 -21.10 27.78
C ASP A 337 -14.74 -20.87 27.29
N HIS A 338 -14.52 -19.74 26.61
CA HIS A 338 -13.25 -19.36 25.99
C HIS A 338 -12.57 -20.46 25.14
N GLY A 339 -13.34 -21.18 24.32
CA GLY A 339 -12.83 -22.29 23.51
C GLY A 339 -11.69 -21.90 22.54
N ARG A 340 -10.64 -22.73 22.51
CA ARG A 340 -9.46 -22.59 21.63
C ARG A 340 -9.50 -23.64 20.52
N VAL A 341 -9.11 -23.23 19.31
CA VAL A 341 -8.96 -24.10 18.15
C VAL A 341 -7.52 -24.06 17.66
N GLU A 342 -6.88 -25.22 17.55
CA GLU A 342 -5.56 -25.39 16.95
C GLU A 342 -5.67 -26.24 15.70
N ILE A 343 -5.11 -25.77 14.57
CA ILE A 343 -5.10 -26.55 13.33
C ILE A 343 -3.75 -27.25 13.18
N ASN A 344 -3.79 -28.58 13.10
CA ASN A 344 -2.62 -29.44 12.99
C ASN A 344 -2.90 -30.62 12.03
N GLN A 345 -2.01 -30.83 11.06
CA GLN A 345 -2.21 -31.77 9.94
C GLN A 345 -3.58 -31.64 9.23
N GLY A 346 -4.04 -30.40 9.00
CA GLY A 346 -5.36 -30.13 8.38
C GLY A 346 -6.57 -30.41 9.28
N ARG A 347 -6.37 -30.89 10.52
CA ARG A 347 -7.45 -31.22 11.47
C ARG A 347 -7.59 -30.14 12.53
N ALA A 348 -8.81 -29.84 12.94
CA ALA A 348 -9.10 -28.90 14.02
C ALA A 348 -9.14 -29.62 15.37
N TRP A 349 -8.18 -29.30 16.25
CA TRP A 349 -8.13 -29.74 17.63
C TRP A 349 -8.80 -28.67 18.49
N VAL A 350 -9.90 -29.02 19.15
CA VAL A 350 -10.69 -28.08 19.94
C VAL A 350 -10.50 -28.34 21.42
N TYR A 351 -10.07 -27.31 22.13
CA TYR A 351 -9.83 -27.31 23.57
C TYR A 351 -10.75 -26.30 24.26
N GLY A 352 -11.02 -26.51 25.54
CA GLY A 352 -11.79 -25.57 26.35
C GLY A 352 -12.36 -26.19 27.62
N VAL A 353 -13.26 -25.46 28.25
CA VAL A 353 -14.17 -25.98 29.28
C VAL A 353 -15.58 -25.99 28.67
N ARG A 354 -16.33 -27.10 28.81
CA ARG A 354 -17.74 -27.10 28.40
C ARG A 354 -18.53 -26.20 29.34
N ALA A 355 -19.27 -25.25 28.78
CA ALA A 355 -20.13 -24.36 29.54
C ALA A 355 -21.07 -25.18 30.43
N SER A 356 -21.12 -24.86 31.71
CA SER A 356 -21.99 -25.55 32.65
C SER A 356 -23.45 -25.24 32.33
N SER A 357 -24.26 -26.28 32.06
CA SER A 357 -25.68 -26.11 31.77
C SER A 357 -26.36 -25.31 32.89
N PRO A 358 -27.18 -24.28 32.58
CA PRO A 358 -27.91 -23.50 33.58
C PRO A 358 -29.03 -24.36 34.19
N GLY A 359 -28.66 -25.25 35.12
CA GLY A 359 -29.52 -26.34 35.60
C GLY A 359 -28.92 -27.19 36.71
N ALA A 360 -27.96 -26.65 37.48
CA ALA A 360 -27.42 -27.29 38.69
C ALA A 360 -27.09 -26.22 39.74
N ALA A 361 -28.12 -25.75 40.46
CA ALA A 361 -27.94 -24.86 41.61
C ALA A 361 -27.40 -25.67 42.80
N ASP A 362 -26.16 -25.39 43.20
CA ASP A 362 -25.57 -26.05 44.37
C ASP A 362 -26.12 -25.46 45.67
N ALA A 363 -26.48 -26.33 46.61
CA ALA A 363 -27.22 -25.96 47.82
C ALA A 363 -26.25 -25.75 49.00
N GLY A 364 -25.43 -24.69 48.94
CA GLY A 364 -24.38 -24.44 49.91
C GLY A 364 -24.12 -22.97 50.24
N ALA A 365 -24.31 -22.61 51.52
CA ALA A 365 -23.75 -21.45 52.20
C ALA A 365 -23.97 -20.05 51.57
N ALA A 366 -25.10 -19.42 51.93
CA ALA A 366 -25.19 -17.96 52.03
C ALA A 366 -25.75 -17.59 53.41
N ASP A 367 -24.86 -17.29 54.38
CA ASP A 367 -25.26 -16.77 55.69
C ASP A 367 -24.11 -15.99 56.37
N ASP A 368 -23.98 -14.70 56.03
CA ASP A 368 -23.98 -13.59 57.01
C ASP A 368 -24.03 -12.24 56.27
N ALA A 369 -25.23 -11.66 56.16
CA ALA A 369 -25.43 -10.27 55.77
C ALA A 369 -26.84 -9.78 56.16
N THR A 370 -27.06 -9.40 57.43
CA THR A 370 -28.29 -8.65 57.80
C THR A 370 -28.02 -7.43 58.68
N ARG A 371 -27.65 -6.33 58.02
CA ARG A 371 -28.14 -4.98 58.35
C ARG A 371 -28.31 -4.18 57.04
N ALA A 372 -29.44 -3.52 56.76
CA ALA A 372 -30.59 -3.27 57.62
C ALA A 372 -31.93 -3.14 56.87
N THR A 373 -33.00 -3.61 57.55
CA THR A 373 -34.39 -3.10 57.58
C THR A 373 -35.22 -2.93 56.30
N GLY A 374 -36.41 -3.56 56.27
CA GLY A 374 -37.60 -2.93 55.67
C GLY A 374 -38.78 -3.80 55.21
N LEU A 375 -39.57 -4.39 56.15
CA LEU A 375 -41.03 -4.69 56.05
C LEU A 375 -41.56 -5.46 54.80
N MET A 376 -42.10 -6.69 54.95
CA MET A 376 -43.54 -7.00 55.21
C MET A 376 -44.52 -6.61 54.07
N ASP A 377 -45.45 -7.45 53.59
CA ASP A 377 -45.75 -8.87 53.88
C ASP A 377 -46.73 -9.47 52.82
N ALA A 378 -46.83 -10.81 52.73
CA ALA A 378 -47.96 -11.63 52.23
C ALA A 378 -48.49 -11.48 50.76
N ALA A 379 -49.25 -12.43 50.16
CA ALA A 379 -49.28 -13.91 50.26
C ALA A 379 -50.19 -14.56 49.17
N LYS A 380 -49.89 -15.83 48.82
CA LYS A 380 -50.81 -16.96 48.46
C LYS A 380 -51.74 -16.98 47.21
N GLU A 381 -51.59 -18.10 46.47
CA GLU A 381 -52.62 -19.05 45.98
C GLU A 381 -53.63 -18.66 44.86
N GLY A 382 -53.82 -19.56 43.86
CA GLY A 382 -54.88 -19.46 42.85
C GLY A 382 -54.67 -20.25 41.53
N THR A 383 -54.81 -21.58 41.55
CA THR A 383 -54.85 -22.49 40.37
C THR A 383 -56.26 -23.06 40.16
N PRO A 384 -56.60 -23.75 39.04
CA PRO A 384 -56.09 -23.74 37.65
C PRO A 384 -57.23 -23.77 36.57
N ALA A 385 -56.87 -24.05 35.29
CA ALA A 385 -57.71 -24.68 34.23
C ALA A 385 -58.81 -23.80 33.58
N GLU A 386 -59.30 -24.04 32.34
CA GLU A 386 -58.92 -24.97 31.25
C GLU A 386 -59.46 -24.47 29.87
N ALA A 387 -59.17 -25.21 28.80
CA ALA A 387 -59.89 -25.25 27.50
C ALA A 387 -59.75 -24.10 26.47
N ASP A 388 -59.06 -24.47 25.38
CA ASP A 388 -59.12 -24.03 23.96
C ASP A 388 -60.51 -24.34 23.30
N PRO A 389 -60.85 -24.02 22.01
CA PRO A 389 -60.33 -23.05 21.01
C PRO A 389 -61.39 -22.04 20.48
N GLY A 390 -61.07 -21.20 19.49
CA GLY A 390 -62.08 -20.48 18.69
C GLY A 390 -61.58 -19.65 17.47
N GLU A 391 -62.21 -19.86 16.31
CA GLU A 391 -62.03 -19.16 15.01
C GLU A 391 -62.14 -17.61 15.14
N ALA A 392 -61.35 -16.75 14.46
CA ALA A 392 -61.00 -16.61 13.04
C ALA A 392 -62.14 -16.08 12.13
N VAL A 393 -62.05 -14.80 11.68
CA VAL A 393 -62.43 -14.27 10.34
C VAL A 393 -62.03 -12.79 10.15
N ASP A 394 -61.66 -12.44 8.91
CA ASP A 394 -62.02 -11.27 8.07
C ASP A 394 -62.51 -9.91 8.66
N ALA A 395 -62.34 -8.75 8.01
CA ALA A 395 -61.45 -8.31 6.91
C ALA A 395 -61.60 -6.78 6.63
N ALA A 396 -60.68 -6.24 5.83
CA ALA A 396 -60.85 -5.13 4.85
C ALA A 396 -61.23 -3.68 5.30
N GLY A 397 -60.43 -2.72 4.80
CA GLY A 397 -60.81 -1.31 4.61
C GLY A 397 -60.55 -0.36 5.79
N ILE A 398 -60.58 0.97 5.63
CA ILE A 398 -60.80 1.84 4.44
C ILE A 398 -59.81 3.04 4.51
N ALA A 399 -59.55 3.72 3.39
CA ALA A 399 -58.64 4.88 3.29
C ALA A 399 -59.30 6.26 3.64
N GLY A 400 -58.46 7.30 3.76
CA GLY A 400 -58.81 8.72 4.00
C GLY A 400 -57.93 9.30 5.12
N ASP A 401 -56.94 10.18 4.95
CA ASP A 401 -56.68 11.35 4.06
C ASP A 401 -56.92 12.71 4.77
N ALA A 402 -56.07 13.69 4.44
CA ALA A 402 -56.04 15.12 4.82
C ALA A 402 -55.97 15.51 6.32
N GLY A 403 -55.00 16.35 6.70
CA GLY A 403 -54.89 16.88 8.08
C GLY A 403 -53.67 17.74 8.43
N ALA A 404 -53.49 18.89 7.77
CA ALA A 404 -52.55 19.97 8.16
C ALA A 404 -53.36 21.30 8.26
N PRO A 405 -52.84 22.45 8.77
CA PRO A 405 -51.45 22.78 9.14
C PRO A 405 -51.35 23.55 10.51
N ALA A 406 -50.37 24.47 10.63
CA ALA A 406 -50.15 25.49 11.69
C ALA A 406 -49.49 24.97 13.01
N ASP A 407 -48.59 25.71 13.68
CA ASP A 407 -48.01 27.05 13.39
C ASP A 407 -46.66 27.29 14.13
N ALA A 408 -46.08 28.49 13.95
CA ALA A 408 -45.06 29.18 14.79
C ALA A 408 -43.52 28.98 14.54
N VAL A 409 -42.94 30.09 14.06
CA VAL A 409 -41.53 30.57 13.99
C VAL A 409 -41.12 31.19 15.37
N PRO A 410 -39.83 31.44 15.79
CA PRO A 410 -38.57 31.61 15.04
C PRO A 410 -37.31 30.84 15.56
N ALA A 411 -36.15 31.10 14.93
CA ALA A 411 -34.81 30.70 15.35
C ALA A 411 -34.09 31.74 16.25
N ALA A 412 -33.00 31.35 16.95
CA ALA A 412 -31.72 32.12 17.00
C ALA A 412 -30.59 31.47 17.86
N ALA A 413 -29.37 31.44 17.28
CA ALA A 413 -28.06 31.85 17.84
C ALA A 413 -27.42 31.27 19.15
N ALA A 414 -26.30 30.55 18.94
CA ALA A 414 -24.91 30.95 19.32
C ALA A 414 -24.30 30.71 20.74
N ALA A 415 -22.95 30.89 20.78
CA ALA A 415 -22.01 31.02 21.92
C ALA A 415 -21.67 29.72 22.70
N ASP A 416 -20.43 29.18 22.69
CA ASP A 416 -19.18 29.59 23.42
C ASP A 416 -18.95 28.75 24.71
N THR A 417 -17.74 28.56 25.30
CA THR A 417 -16.37 29.08 25.05
C THR A 417 -15.26 28.06 25.45
N ALA A 418 -13.99 28.46 25.25
CA ALA A 418 -12.69 27.88 25.69
C ALA A 418 -12.53 27.61 27.23
N ALA A 419 -11.42 27.11 27.83
CA ALA A 419 -10.01 26.85 27.43
C ALA A 419 -9.46 25.58 28.17
N THR A 420 -8.20 25.32 28.63
CA THR A 420 -6.88 25.99 28.85
C THR A 420 -5.80 24.86 29.01
N VAL A 421 -4.53 24.89 28.54
CA VAL A 421 -3.29 25.62 28.98
C VAL A 421 -2.66 25.01 30.27
N MET A 422 -1.33 24.75 30.47
CA MET A 422 -0.10 25.56 30.21
C MET A 422 1.28 24.77 30.25
N THR A 423 2.26 25.13 29.40
CA THR A 423 3.77 25.29 29.64
C THR A 423 4.69 24.13 30.18
N ASP A 424 6.04 24.08 30.00
CA ASP A 424 7.01 24.92 29.23
C ASP A 424 8.40 24.30 28.92
N VAL A 425 9.14 24.97 27.99
CA VAL A 425 10.62 25.23 27.87
C VAL A 425 11.69 24.14 28.11
N ALA A 426 12.53 23.88 27.09
CA ALA A 426 14.02 24.09 27.09
C ALA A 426 14.70 23.63 25.77
N ALA A 427 15.90 24.16 25.45
CA ALA A 427 16.71 23.80 24.26
C ALA A 427 18.25 23.90 24.55
N PRO A 428 19.21 23.83 23.59
CA PRO A 428 20.41 22.95 23.61
C PRO A 428 21.73 23.77 23.86
N PRO A 429 22.99 23.45 23.42
CA PRO A 429 23.52 22.33 22.59
C PRO A 429 24.94 21.79 22.99
N THR A 430 25.73 21.34 21.99
CA THR A 430 27.20 21.03 21.92
C THR A 430 27.66 19.57 22.14
N ALA A 431 28.83 19.11 21.65
CA ALA A 431 29.53 19.25 20.33
C ALA A 431 30.83 18.38 20.31
N ALA A 432 31.33 18.03 19.11
CA ALA A 432 32.72 17.59 18.79
C ALA A 432 33.23 16.22 19.34
N ASP A 433 34.32 15.59 18.86
CA ASP A 433 34.94 15.43 17.50
C ASP A 433 36.13 14.41 17.57
N SER A 434 36.48 13.74 16.46
CA SER A 434 37.77 13.04 16.16
C SER A 434 38.23 11.83 17.04
N ALA A 435 39.28 11.03 16.73
CA ALA A 435 39.74 10.36 15.48
C ALA A 435 40.92 9.36 15.76
N GLN A 436 41.17 8.38 14.86
CA GLN A 436 42.43 7.58 14.67
C GLN A 436 42.91 6.61 15.80
N ALA A 437 43.75 5.56 15.59
CA ALA A 437 44.09 4.70 14.42
C ALA A 437 44.96 3.46 14.81
N ALA A 438 44.95 2.38 14.00
CA ALA A 438 45.90 1.22 13.94
C ALA A 438 45.90 0.23 15.16
N SER A 439 46.34 -1.05 15.10
CA SER A 439 46.97 -1.91 14.06
C SER A 439 46.71 -3.43 14.27
N ASP A 440 46.86 -4.23 13.20
CA ASP A 440 46.87 -5.73 13.13
C ASP A 440 48.11 -6.41 13.80
N PRO A 441 48.29 -7.77 13.93
CA PRO A 441 47.54 -8.89 13.29
C PRO A 441 47.18 -10.15 14.14
N ASN A 442 46.31 -11.01 13.56
CA ASN A 442 46.19 -12.50 13.66
C ASN A 442 46.08 -13.25 15.01
N ALA A 443 44.91 -13.89 15.23
CA ALA A 443 44.79 -15.28 15.73
C ALA A 443 43.37 -15.85 15.45
N ASP A 444 43.22 -17.17 15.30
CA ASP A 444 41.92 -17.84 15.09
C ASP A 444 40.98 -17.78 16.31
N THR A 445 39.68 -17.54 16.09
CA THR A 445 38.57 -18.32 16.71
C THR A 445 37.22 -17.95 16.12
N ALA A 446 36.27 -18.89 16.11
CA ALA A 446 34.89 -18.65 15.71
C ALA A 446 33.96 -18.57 16.94
N ALA A 447 33.39 -17.39 17.16
CA ALA A 447 32.22 -17.13 18.01
C ALA A 447 31.46 -15.91 17.41
N ALA A 448 30.13 -15.78 17.43
CA ALA A 448 29.08 -16.32 18.30
C ALA A 448 28.92 -15.60 19.66
N THR A 449 28.45 -14.35 19.61
CA THR A 449 27.52 -13.74 20.59
C THR A 449 26.52 -12.88 19.78
N ASP A 450 25.20 -12.93 19.93
CA ASP A 450 24.30 -13.06 21.10
C ASP A 450 23.99 -11.71 21.78
N VAL A 451 22.71 -11.33 21.70
CA VAL A 451 22.06 -10.27 22.51
C VAL A 451 20.74 -10.81 23.07
N THR A 452 20.87 -11.85 23.89
CA THR A 452 20.27 -11.90 25.23
C THR A 452 18.78 -11.53 25.35
N VAL A 453 17.93 -12.54 25.34
CA VAL A 453 16.71 -12.53 26.19
C VAL A 453 17.05 -13.36 27.43
N SER A 454 17.04 -12.71 28.60
CA SER A 454 17.55 -13.32 29.84
C SER A 454 16.72 -14.51 30.30
N ALA A 455 17.33 -15.69 30.39
CA ALA A 455 16.80 -16.80 31.16
C ALA A 455 16.90 -16.47 32.67
N VAL A 456 15.80 -16.67 33.40
CA VAL A 456 15.80 -16.73 34.88
C VAL A 456 15.60 -18.19 35.29
N LEU A 457 16.37 -18.62 36.29
CA LEU A 457 16.46 -20.00 36.74
C LEU A 457 15.18 -20.48 37.43
N ALA A 458 14.83 -21.75 37.21
CA ALA A 458 13.80 -22.46 37.96
C ALA A 458 14.21 -23.94 38.14
N ASP A 459 15.21 -24.16 38.99
CA ASP A 459 15.53 -25.48 39.55
C ASP A 459 14.72 -25.69 40.84
N GLY A 460 14.31 -26.94 41.16
CA GLY A 460 13.81 -27.31 42.48
C GLY A 460 12.41 -27.95 42.51
N ASP A 461 12.40 -29.23 42.90
CA ASP A 461 11.24 -30.10 43.12
C ASP A 461 9.97 -29.46 43.73
N SER A 462 8.82 -29.90 43.22
CA SER A 462 7.75 -30.38 44.12
C SER A 462 6.99 -31.55 43.51
N GLN A 463 6.82 -32.64 44.26
CA GLN A 463 5.99 -33.77 43.88
C GLN A 463 4.51 -33.45 44.14
N THR A 464 3.65 -33.58 43.13
CA THR A 464 2.19 -33.62 43.33
C THR A 464 1.52 -34.67 42.44
N THR A 465 1.41 -35.89 42.96
CA THR A 465 0.41 -36.85 42.48
C THR A 465 -0.98 -36.44 42.95
N SER A 466 -1.84 -35.92 42.07
CA SER A 466 -3.28 -35.83 42.33
C SER A 466 -4.10 -35.76 41.04
N MET A 467 -5.40 -36.01 41.18
CA MET A 467 -6.40 -36.04 40.11
C MET A 467 -6.64 -34.66 39.48
N ALA A 468 -7.10 -34.63 38.23
CA ALA A 468 -7.41 -33.39 37.52
C ALA A 468 -8.47 -32.54 38.24
N ALA A 469 -8.16 -31.26 38.47
CA ALA A 469 -9.07 -30.29 39.05
C ALA A 469 -10.02 -29.69 37.99
N PRO A 470 -11.23 -29.24 38.36
CA PRO A 470 -12.10 -28.48 37.46
C PRO A 470 -11.45 -27.14 37.06
N GLY A 471 -11.57 -26.76 35.77
CA GLY A 471 -11.08 -25.48 35.26
C GLY A 471 -9.78 -25.53 34.45
N VAL A 472 -9.11 -26.68 34.36
CA VAL A 472 -8.00 -26.87 33.39
C VAL A 472 -8.58 -27.07 31.98
N GLU A 473 -8.06 -26.33 31.01
CA GLU A 473 -8.45 -26.42 29.61
C GLU A 473 -8.13 -27.82 29.05
N ALA A 474 -9.14 -28.53 28.52
CA ALA A 474 -9.01 -29.92 28.10
C ALA A 474 -9.38 -30.10 26.62
N LEU A 475 -8.80 -31.12 25.97
CA LEU A 475 -9.20 -31.53 24.62
C LEU A 475 -10.66 -32.00 24.63
N ILE A 476 -11.50 -31.36 23.81
CA ILE A 476 -12.94 -31.63 23.70
C ILE A 476 -13.23 -32.55 22.50
N GLN A 477 -12.59 -32.30 21.36
CA GLN A 477 -12.81 -33.04 20.11
C GLN A 477 -11.65 -32.78 19.12
N ILE A 478 -11.45 -33.69 18.17
CA ILE A 478 -10.63 -33.45 16.97
C ILE A 478 -11.54 -33.66 15.76
N TYR A 479 -11.61 -32.68 14.86
CA TYR A 479 -12.40 -32.76 13.63
C TYR A 479 -11.51 -32.99 12.41
N ALA A 480 -11.95 -33.88 11.51
CA ALA A 480 -11.35 -34.07 10.19
C ALA A 480 -11.72 -32.93 9.23
N GLU A 481 -10.97 -32.77 8.12
CA GLU A 481 -11.15 -31.71 7.10
C GLU A 481 -12.58 -31.61 6.53
N ASP A 482 -13.35 -32.71 6.56
CA ASP A 482 -14.75 -32.75 6.14
C ASP A 482 -15.75 -32.28 7.21
N GLY A 483 -15.25 -31.85 8.37
CA GLY A 483 -16.02 -31.41 9.53
C GLY A 483 -16.50 -32.54 10.44
N LYS A 484 -16.13 -33.81 10.23
CA LYS A 484 -16.60 -34.90 11.12
C LYS A 484 -15.75 -35.00 12.40
N PRO A 485 -16.37 -35.21 13.57
CA PRO A 485 -15.64 -35.54 14.80
C PRO A 485 -14.97 -36.92 14.70
N LEU A 486 -13.76 -37.04 15.24
CA LEU A 486 -12.95 -38.27 15.20
C LEU A 486 -12.91 -39.04 16.52
N LEU A 487 -13.30 -38.43 17.64
CA LEU A 487 -13.24 -39.02 18.97
C LEU A 487 -14.65 -39.29 19.52
N ASP A 488 -14.88 -40.52 19.98
CA ASP A 488 -16.04 -40.86 20.80
C ASP A 488 -15.91 -40.32 22.25
N ALA A 489 -17.03 -40.26 22.96
CA ALA A 489 -17.08 -39.68 24.31
C ALA A 489 -16.18 -40.43 25.32
N ASP A 490 -16.09 -41.76 25.19
CA ASP A 490 -15.24 -42.59 26.04
C ASP A 490 -13.75 -42.33 25.78
N THR A 491 -13.37 -42.05 24.52
CA THR A 491 -12.01 -41.67 24.14
C THR A 491 -11.66 -40.30 24.68
N VAL A 492 -12.54 -39.30 24.53
CA VAL A 492 -12.34 -37.98 25.14
C VAL A 492 -12.22 -38.07 26.67
N ALA A 493 -12.99 -38.96 27.31
CA ALA A 493 -12.85 -39.23 28.75
C ALA A 493 -11.50 -39.90 29.10
N ARG A 494 -11.08 -40.93 28.36
CA ARG A 494 -9.77 -41.61 28.53
C ARG A 494 -8.59 -40.67 28.33
N LEU A 495 -8.64 -39.80 27.33
CA LEU A 495 -7.54 -38.89 26.97
C LEU A 495 -7.18 -37.90 28.10
N ARG A 496 -8.08 -37.62 29.04
CA ARG A 496 -7.80 -36.82 30.24
C ARG A 496 -6.76 -37.42 31.20
N ALA A 497 -6.43 -38.70 31.05
CA ALA A 497 -5.39 -39.38 31.83
C ALA A 497 -3.99 -39.28 31.17
N TYR A 498 -3.87 -38.63 30.01
CA TYR A 498 -2.64 -38.59 29.22
C TYR A 498 -2.18 -37.16 28.92
N GLU A 499 -0.87 -36.95 28.96
CA GLU A 499 -0.19 -35.92 28.18
C GLU A 499 -0.27 -36.32 26.69
N ILE A 500 -0.66 -35.37 25.84
CA ILE A 500 -0.95 -35.59 24.42
C ILE A 500 0.07 -34.83 23.57
N THR A 501 0.91 -35.55 22.83
CA THR A 501 1.87 -34.96 21.87
C THR A 501 1.44 -35.33 20.46
N ALA A 502 0.86 -34.40 19.71
CA ALA A 502 0.51 -34.64 18.30
C ALA A 502 1.76 -34.99 17.47
N PHE A 503 1.66 -35.97 16.58
CA PHE A 503 2.79 -36.36 15.73
C PHE A 503 3.12 -35.24 14.73
N SER A 504 4.41 -34.95 14.55
CA SER A 504 4.90 -34.01 13.53
C SER A 504 5.64 -34.77 12.44
N PRO A 505 5.17 -34.80 11.18
CA PRO A 505 5.81 -35.58 10.11
C PRO A 505 7.16 -34.98 9.71
N GLY A 506 8.16 -35.83 9.53
CA GLY A 506 9.51 -35.41 9.14
C GLY A 506 9.62 -34.87 7.72
N LYS A 507 10.68 -34.10 7.44
CA LYS A 507 10.87 -33.43 6.13
C LYS A 507 10.79 -34.40 4.93
N THR A 508 11.25 -35.63 5.11
CA THR A 508 11.22 -36.70 4.09
C THR A 508 9.87 -37.42 3.98
N ALA A 509 9.00 -37.34 5.00
CA ALA A 509 7.69 -37.99 5.00
C ALA A 509 6.71 -37.35 3.99
N GLY A 510 6.78 -36.03 3.83
CA GLY A 510 5.93 -35.27 2.90
C GLY A 510 6.13 -35.68 1.43
N ARG A 511 7.37 -35.98 1.02
CA ARG A 511 7.73 -36.32 -0.37
C ARG A 511 7.20 -37.67 -0.87
N SER A 512 6.81 -38.56 0.04
CA SER A 512 6.52 -39.97 -0.27
C SER A 512 5.06 -40.38 0.02
N GLY A 513 4.21 -39.42 0.41
CA GLY A 513 2.88 -39.70 0.91
C GLY A 513 2.87 -40.41 2.28
N ALA A 514 4.02 -40.53 2.95
CA ALA A 514 4.18 -41.32 4.18
C ALA A 514 3.51 -40.73 5.43
N ALA A 515 2.90 -39.53 5.33
CA ALA A 515 1.95 -39.04 6.33
C ALA A 515 0.59 -39.77 6.28
N ALA A 516 0.23 -40.39 5.15
CA ALA A 516 -1.03 -41.11 4.99
C ALA A 516 -1.10 -42.33 5.92
N GLY A 517 -1.96 -42.26 6.93
CA GLY A 517 -2.09 -43.30 7.96
C GLY A 517 -1.14 -43.13 9.15
N MET A 518 -0.44 -42.01 9.30
CA MET A 518 0.24 -41.67 10.56
C MET A 518 -0.79 -41.55 11.71
N PRO A 519 -0.48 -42.00 12.94
CA PRO A 519 -1.32 -41.74 14.11
C PRO A 519 -1.45 -40.23 14.41
N LEU A 520 -2.53 -39.84 15.11
CA LEU A 520 -2.79 -38.44 15.51
C LEU A 520 -1.80 -37.94 16.57
N ALA A 521 -1.59 -38.71 17.64
CA ALA A 521 -0.74 -38.33 18.76
C ALA A 521 -0.07 -39.51 19.43
N LEU A 522 1.10 -39.24 20.02
CA LEU A 522 1.68 -40.01 21.11
C LEU A 522 0.97 -39.61 22.42
N LEU A 523 0.68 -40.59 23.25
CA LEU A 523 0.00 -40.43 24.54
C LEU A 523 0.90 -40.98 25.65
N ARG A 524 1.12 -40.20 26.70
CA ARG A 524 1.90 -40.61 27.88
C ARG A 524 1.12 -40.37 29.16
N THR A 525 1.15 -41.31 30.08
CA THR A 525 0.69 -41.10 31.46
C THR A 525 1.71 -40.28 32.23
N GLY A 526 1.27 -39.52 33.25
CA GLY A 526 2.19 -38.83 34.18
C GLY A 526 3.11 -39.78 34.96
N ASP A 527 2.73 -41.06 35.05
CA ASP A 527 3.63 -42.15 35.41
C ASP A 527 4.42 -42.63 34.17
N TYR A 528 5.71 -42.29 34.15
CA TYR A 528 6.66 -42.63 33.09
C TYR A 528 7.12 -44.12 33.12
N GLN A 529 6.67 -44.94 34.07
CA GLN A 529 6.92 -46.40 34.07
C GLN A 529 5.91 -47.19 33.23
N GLN A 530 4.81 -46.57 32.80
CA GLN A 530 3.81 -47.23 31.95
C GLN A 530 4.16 -47.10 30.46
N PRO A 531 3.80 -48.10 29.63
CA PRO A 531 4.11 -48.07 28.20
C PRO A 531 3.38 -46.90 27.52
N PRO A 532 4.05 -46.15 26.61
CA PRO A 532 3.38 -45.12 25.83
C PRO A 532 2.25 -45.73 24.97
N SER A 533 1.25 -44.93 24.68
CA SER A 533 0.13 -45.30 23.81
C SER A 533 0.09 -44.39 22.57
N ILE A 534 -0.58 -44.80 21.51
CA ILE A 534 -0.84 -43.95 20.33
C ILE A 534 -2.34 -43.73 20.16
N LEU A 535 -2.71 -42.53 19.73
CA LEU A 535 -4.03 -42.23 19.20
C LEU A 535 -3.99 -42.45 17.69
N THR A 536 -4.64 -43.48 17.15
CA THR A 536 -4.62 -43.80 15.72
C THR A 536 -5.27 -42.71 14.87
N ALA A 537 -5.07 -42.76 13.55
CA ALA A 537 -5.72 -41.87 12.59
C ALA A 537 -7.27 -41.89 12.65
N SER A 538 -7.85 -42.94 13.25
CA SER A 538 -9.28 -43.18 13.48
C SER A 538 -9.73 -42.92 14.92
N GLY A 539 -8.95 -42.16 15.71
CA GLY A 539 -9.32 -41.79 17.08
C GLY A 539 -9.24 -42.92 18.11
N THR A 540 -8.62 -44.06 17.80
CA THR A 540 -8.56 -45.21 18.71
C THR A 540 -7.28 -45.15 19.56
N VAL A 541 -7.39 -45.32 20.87
CA VAL A 541 -6.20 -45.47 21.75
C VAL A 541 -5.68 -46.90 21.64
N VAL A 542 -4.40 -47.06 21.26
CA VAL A 542 -3.71 -48.35 21.17
C VAL A 542 -2.44 -48.32 22.01
N SER A 543 -2.22 -49.36 22.81
CA SER A 543 -1.05 -49.54 23.67
C SER A 543 -0.49 -50.95 23.53
N ASN A 544 0.79 -51.15 23.91
CA ASN A 544 1.43 -52.46 23.96
C ASN A 544 2.44 -52.48 25.14
N PRO A 545 2.36 -53.45 26.06
CA PRO A 545 3.32 -53.60 27.18
C PRO A 545 4.80 -53.73 26.77
N GLU A 546 5.09 -54.11 25.52
CA GLU A 546 6.47 -54.13 25.01
C GLU A 546 7.03 -52.73 24.76
N TRP A 547 6.21 -51.72 24.49
CA TRP A 547 6.67 -50.38 24.09
C TRP A 547 7.27 -49.62 25.28
N GLU A 548 8.39 -48.95 25.04
CA GLU A 548 9.09 -48.11 26.03
C GLU A 548 9.26 -46.68 25.52
N ALA A 549 9.69 -46.50 24.26
CA ALA A 549 9.86 -45.18 23.67
C ALA A 549 9.47 -45.14 22.19
N ILE A 550 8.77 -44.07 21.81
CA ILE A 550 8.40 -43.69 20.46
C ILE A 550 8.73 -42.20 20.32
N ASP A 551 9.31 -41.79 19.18
CA ASP A 551 9.57 -40.39 18.85
C ASP A 551 8.35 -39.78 18.13
N ALA A 552 7.89 -38.63 18.61
CA ALA A 552 6.74 -37.90 18.05
C ALA A 552 7.15 -36.77 17.07
N TYR A 553 8.42 -36.35 17.10
CA TYR A 553 8.92 -35.21 16.34
C TYR A 553 9.68 -35.68 15.10
N ASP A 554 9.46 -35.05 13.95
CA ASP A 554 10.09 -35.46 12.67
C ASP A 554 9.83 -36.97 12.40
N ALA A 555 8.59 -37.42 12.61
CA ALA A 555 8.19 -38.81 12.55
C ALA A 555 8.06 -39.31 11.09
N THR A 556 8.34 -40.60 10.88
CA THR A 556 8.28 -41.26 9.56
C THR A 556 7.62 -42.63 9.71
N MET A 557 6.89 -43.08 8.68
CA MET A 557 6.18 -44.36 8.71
C MET A 557 7.01 -45.49 8.05
N PRO A 558 7.03 -46.71 8.63
CA PRO A 558 6.45 -47.11 9.91
C PRO A 558 7.21 -46.50 11.11
N LEU A 559 6.48 -46.15 12.18
CA LEU A 559 7.06 -45.49 13.36
C LEU A 559 8.05 -46.42 14.06
N VAL A 560 9.28 -45.94 14.30
CA VAL A 560 10.30 -46.71 15.04
C VAL A 560 9.96 -46.73 16.53
N VAL A 561 10.04 -47.92 17.14
CA VAL A 561 9.72 -48.13 18.55
C VAL A 561 10.88 -48.85 19.24
N ARG A 562 11.32 -48.32 20.41
CA ARG A 562 12.16 -49.04 21.36
C ARG A 562 11.28 -49.83 22.32
N THR A 563 11.60 -51.09 22.53
CA THR A 563 10.95 -51.95 23.51
C THR A 563 11.70 -52.01 24.83
N SER A 564 10.99 -52.31 25.92
CA SER A 564 11.54 -52.43 27.28
C SER A 564 12.66 -53.48 27.41
N GLY A 565 12.73 -54.45 26.49
CA GLY A 565 13.85 -55.38 26.34
C GLY A 565 15.09 -54.81 25.62
N GLY A 566 15.15 -53.50 25.38
CA GLY A 566 16.23 -52.82 24.66
C GLY A 566 16.33 -53.21 23.17
N LYS A 567 15.24 -53.68 22.57
CA LYS A 567 15.16 -54.00 21.13
C LYS A 567 14.42 -52.91 20.37
N PHE A 568 14.64 -52.88 19.07
CA PHE A 568 14.00 -51.95 18.15
C PHE A 568 13.18 -52.71 17.11
N GLY A 569 11.98 -52.21 16.87
CA GLY A 569 11.09 -52.59 15.78
C GLY A 569 10.45 -51.35 15.17
N ALA A 570 9.43 -51.53 14.32
CA ALA A 570 8.61 -50.42 13.83
C ALA A 570 7.15 -50.84 13.65
N ILE A 571 6.23 -49.91 13.91
CA ILE A 571 4.78 -50.14 13.90
C ILE A 571 4.08 -49.38 12.76
N ASP A 572 2.99 -49.96 12.25
CA ASP A 572 2.10 -49.30 11.30
C ASP A 572 1.18 -48.27 11.98
N GLY A 573 0.34 -47.60 11.19
CA GLY A 573 -0.63 -46.60 11.66
C GLY A 573 -1.71 -47.08 12.63
N LYS A 574 -1.77 -48.40 12.88
CA LYS A 574 -2.71 -49.08 13.76
C LYS A 574 -2.02 -49.66 15.01
N GLY A 575 -0.71 -49.51 15.13
CA GLY A 575 0.09 -50.08 16.21
C GLY A 575 0.51 -51.54 15.99
N ALA A 576 0.32 -52.12 14.80
CA ALA A 576 0.79 -53.47 14.50
C ALA A 576 2.27 -53.45 14.10
N TRP A 577 3.06 -54.43 14.56
CA TRP A 577 4.49 -54.56 14.21
C TRP A 577 4.69 -54.81 12.70
N ALA A 578 4.98 -53.74 11.95
CA ALA A 578 5.40 -53.81 10.54
C ALA A 578 6.84 -54.36 10.41
N VAL A 579 7.69 -54.04 11.39
CA VAL A 579 9.04 -54.58 11.57
C VAL A 579 9.15 -55.16 12.99
N PRO A 580 9.21 -56.50 13.16
CA PRO A 580 9.28 -57.12 14.48
C PRO A 580 10.48 -56.67 15.32
N PRO A 581 10.35 -56.55 16.66
CA PRO A 581 11.35 -55.94 17.54
C PRO A 581 12.55 -56.86 17.83
N LYS A 582 13.35 -57.15 16.79
CA LYS A 582 14.52 -58.06 16.83
C LYS A 582 15.87 -57.34 16.74
N TYR A 583 15.89 -56.03 16.47
CA TYR A 583 17.10 -55.26 16.19
C TYR A 583 17.69 -54.62 17.46
N SER A 584 18.99 -54.32 17.46
CA SER A 584 19.67 -53.52 18.49
C SER A 584 19.60 -52.00 18.21
N GLY A 585 19.12 -51.61 17.03
CA GLY A 585 18.88 -50.23 16.65
C GLY A 585 18.25 -50.15 15.25
N ILE A 586 17.39 -49.16 15.04
CA ILE A 586 16.75 -48.82 13.76
C ILE A 586 16.77 -47.28 13.63
N ARG A 587 17.13 -46.75 12.46
CA ARG A 587 17.01 -45.31 12.16
C ARG A 587 15.60 -44.97 11.65
N LYS A 588 15.22 -43.68 11.67
CA LYS A 588 13.99 -43.19 11.00
C LYS A 588 13.94 -43.64 9.54
N PHE A 589 12.74 -43.92 9.02
CA PHE A 589 12.56 -44.41 7.65
C PHE A 589 12.69 -43.28 6.62
N SER A 590 13.31 -43.58 5.49
CA SER A 590 13.36 -42.69 4.33
C SER A 590 12.64 -43.37 3.17
N GLY A 591 11.39 -42.97 2.95
CA GLY A 591 10.48 -43.68 2.06
C GLY A 591 10.33 -45.16 2.46
N ALA A 592 10.75 -46.06 1.57
CA ALA A 592 10.55 -47.51 1.74
C ALA A 592 11.64 -48.23 2.55
N TYR A 593 12.72 -47.55 2.97
CA TYR A 593 13.92 -48.19 3.51
C TYR A 593 14.45 -47.51 4.79
N THR A 594 15.22 -48.25 5.59
CA THR A 594 16.01 -47.70 6.71
C THR A 594 17.25 -48.56 7.02
N TRP A 595 18.16 -47.99 7.81
CA TRP A 595 19.30 -48.66 8.40
C TRP A 595 18.93 -49.29 9.75
N ALA A 596 19.20 -50.60 9.88
CA ALA A 596 18.98 -51.37 11.10
C ALA A 596 20.26 -52.12 11.53
N ARG A 597 20.29 -52.59 12.77
CA ARG A 597 21.45 -53.26 13.38
C ARG A 597 21.02 -54.49 14.18
N THR A 598 21.79 -55.57 14.16
CA THR A 598 21.56 -56.74 15.03
C THR A 598 22.62 -56.85 16.12
N SER A 599 22.32 -57.56 17.21
CA SER A 599 23.16 -57.62 18.42
C SER A 599 24.53 -58.30 18.24
N ASN A 600 24.88 -58.73 17.03
CA ASN A 600 26.13 -59.40 16.65
C ASN A 600 26.97 -58.59 15.63
N MET A 601 26.59 -57.33 15.35
CA MET A 601 27.29 -56.43 14.42
C MET A 601 28.27 -55.51 15.15
N SER A 602 29.29 -55.00 14.45
CA SER A 602 30.19 -53.97 14.99
C SER A 602 29.45 -52.66 15.27
N ARG A 603 30.09 -51.76 16.02
CA ARG A 603 29.56 -50.45 16.38
C ARG A 603 29.39 -49.51 15.18
N ASP A 604 29.97 -49.86 14.03
CA ASP A 604 29.92 -49.11 12.77
C ASP A 604 29.12 -49.82 11.65
N ASP A 605 28.99 -51.16 11.66
CA ASP A 605 28.19 -51.90 10.65
C ASP A 605 26.67 -51.67 10.80
N ALA A 606 25.97 -51.44 9.69
CA ALA A 606 24.50 -51.47 9.62
C ALA A 606 24.04 -52.25 8.39
N LEU A 607 22.82 -52.80 8.44
CA LEU A 607 22.15 -53.42 7.30
C LEU A 607 20.99 -52.55 6.81
N LEU A 608 20.78 -52.54 5.49
CA LEU A 608 19.63 -51.90 4.88
C LEU A 608 18.42 -52.85 4.94
N ILE A 609 17.28 -52.35 5.43
CA ILE A 609 16.01 -53.08 5.46
C ILE A 609 14.91 -52.29 4.75
N ASP A 610 13.90 -52.99 4.24
CA ASP A 610 12.63 -52.38 3.81
C ASP A 610 11.67 -52.13 4.99
N ALA A 611 10.58 -51.41 4.72
CA ALA A 611 9.47 -51.15 5.65
C ALA A 611 8.72 -52.40 6.17
N ARG A 612 9.18 -53.62 5.83
CA ARG A 612 8.67 -54.92 6.33
C ARG A 612 9.76 -55.71 7.06
N GLY A 613 10.93 -55.13 7.30
CA GLY A 613 12.04 -55.76 8.02
C GLY A 613 12.78 -56.83 7.22
N LYS A 614 12.63 -56.83 5.88
CA LYS A 614 13.40 -57.68 4.98
C LYS A 614 14.72 -57.01 4.64
N THR A 615 15.82 -57.78 4.68
CA THR A 615 17.14 -57.35 4.24
C THR A 615 17.15 -57.01 2.74
N VAL A 616 17.77 -55.87 2.42
CA VAL A 616 17.98 -55.42 1.04
C VAL A 616 19.46 -55.57 0.70
N PRO A 617 19.84 -56.38 -0.31
CA PRO A 617 21.24 -56.57 -0.67
C PRO A 617 21.79 -55.32 -1.37
N ILE A 618 22.89 -54.80 -0.84
CA ILE A 618 23.70 -53.72 -1.42
C ILE A 618 25.19 -54.13 -1.36
N PRO A 619 26.05 -53.64 -2.27
CA PRO A 619 27.48 -53.94 -2.24
C PRO A 619 28.14 -53.48 -0.92
N ALA A 620 29.14 -54.22 -0.44
CA ALA A 620 29.75 -53.96 0.87
C ALA A 620 30.55 -52.64 0.92
N ASP A 621 31.16 -52.25 -0.20
CA ASP A 621 31.82 -50.96 -0.42
C ASP A 621 30.81 -49.81 -0.39
N VAL A 622 29.70 -49.95 -1.13
CA VAL A 622 28.59 -48.98 -1.14
C VAL A 622 27.96 -48.84 0.25
N ALA A 623 27.83 -49.93 1.00
CA ALA A 623 27.26 -49.94 2.34
C ALA A 623 28.18 -49.29 3.40
N ALA A 624 29.49 -49.56 3.33
CA ALA A 624 30.47 -49.05 4.30
C ALA A 624 30.67 -47.53 4.22
N ASP A 625 30.62 -46.96 3.01
CA ASP A 625 30.84 -45.53 2.76
C ASP A 625 29.55 -44.75 2.41
N ALA A 626 28.39 -45.31 2.78
CA ALA A 626 27.09 -44.67 2.68
C ALA A 626 26.97 -43.44 3.61
N THR A 627 26.43 -42.34 3.12
CA THR A 627 26.29 -41.07 3.86
C THR A 627 24.83 -40.70 4.13
N HIS A 628 24.00 -40.59 3.09
CA HIS A 628 22.59 -40.18 3.18
C HIS A 628 21.69 -41.15 2.39
N LEU A 629 20.46 -41.37 2.87
CA LEU A 629 19.43 -42.21 2.25
C LEU A 629 18.19 -41.36 1.94
N ASP A 630 17.93 -41.05 0.66
CA ASP A 630 16.71 -40.36 0.18
C ASP A 630 15.86 -41.35 -0.62
N GLY A 631 14.82 -41.90 0.02
CA GLY A 631 13.93 -42.87 -0.63
C GLY A 631 14.68 -44.10 -1.15
N ASP A 632 14.65 -44.32 -2.48
CA ASP A 632 15.35 -45.41 -3.15
C ASP A 632 16.79 -45.06 -3.60
N LEU A 633 17.30 -43.88 -3.26
CA LEU A 633 18.65 -43.43 -3.54
C LEU A 633 19.52 -43.42 -2.28
N LEU A 634 20.74 -43.93 -2.41
CA LEU A 634 21.76 -43.91 -1.38
C LEU A 634 22.97 -43.11 -1.88
N LEU A 635 23.24 -41.96 -1.25
CA LEU A 635 24.47 -41.21 -1.47
C LEU A 635 25.61 -41.97 -0.75
N TYR A 636 26.71 -42.16 -1.46
CA TYR A 636 27.87 -42.87 -0.95
C TYR A 636 29.16 -42.26 -1.50
N ARG A 637 30.29 -42.61 -0.89
CA ARG A 637 31.62 -42.22 -1.38
C ARG A 637 32.46 -43.45 -1.74
N ALA A 638 33.41 -43.28 -2.65
CA ALA A 638 34.45 -44.29 -2.91
C ALA A 638 35.79 -43.60 -3.23
N PRO A 639 36.93 -44.24 -2.98
CA PRO A 639 38.23 -43.71 -3.40
C PRO A 639 38.38 -43.75 -4.94
N ASP A 640 38.85 -42.65 -5.52
CA ASP A 640 39.33 -42.61 -6.91
C ASP A 640 40.76 -43.20 -7.05
N GLU A 641 41.33 -43.16 -8.25
CA GLU A 641 42.68 -43.66 -8.55
C GLU A 641 43.78 -42.96 -7.72
N ASN A 642 43.52 -41.73 -7.24
CA ASN A 642 44.42 -40.98 -6.37
C ASN A 642 44.14 -41.21 -4.87
N ARG A 643 43.16 -42.07 -4.54
CA ARG A 643 42.58 -42.34 -3.22
C ARG A 643 41.80 -41.16 -2.61
N ALA A 644 41.43 -40.15 -3.40
CA ALA A 644 40.50 -39.11 -2.95
C ALA A 644 39.07 -39.68 -2.92
N ARG A 645 38.33 -39.41 -1.83
CA ARG A 645 36.96 -39.94 -1.65
C ARG A 645 35.95 -39.09 -2.43
N ARG A 646 35.49 -39.62 -3.56
CA ARG A 646 34.52 -38.99 -4.46
C ARG A 646 33.10 -39.45 -4.17
N TRP A 647 32.13 -38.57 -4.40
CA TRP A 647 30.70 -38.84 -4.22
C TRP A 647 30.08 -39.53 -5.43
N GLY A 648 29.17 -40.46 -5.16
CA GLY A 648 28.29 -41.11 -6.12
C GLY A 648 26.92 -41.40 -5.51
N ILE A 649 25.99 -41.88 -6.33
CA ILE A 649 24.62 -42.19 -5.94
C ILE A 649 24.27 -43.60 -6.40
N TRP A 650 23.85 -44.46 -5.48
CA TRP A 650 23.39 -45.81 -5.75
C TRP A 650 21.86 -45.88 -5.75
N ASN A 651 21.24 -46.43 -6.80
CA ASN A 651 19.79 -46.68 -6.77
C ASN A 651 19.54 -48.09 -6.23
N ILE A 652 18.91 -48.15 -5.07
CA ILE A 652 18.63 -49.37 -4.29
C ILE A 652 17.68 -50.30 -5.05
N ARG A 653 16.66 -49.74 -5.72
CA ARG A 653 15.65 -50.51 -6.47
C ARG A 653 16.22 -51.13 -7.75
N ARG A 654 17.15 -50.44 -8.41
CA ARG A 654 17.84 -50.87 -9.63
C ARG A 654 19.02 -51.80 -9.34
N GLY A 655 19.59 -51.76 -8.14
CA GLY A 655 20.78 -52.53 -7.79
C GLY A 655 22.03 -52.10 -8.56
N ALA A 656 22.11 -50.82 -8.94
CA ALA A 656 23.23 -50.26 -9.70
C ALA A 656 23.36 -48.74 -9.44
N PRO A 657 24.51 -48.11 -9.76
CA PRO A 657 24.66 -46.66 -9.65
C PRO A 657 23.65 -45.87 -10.50
N ALA A 658 23.25 -44.71 -9.99
CA ALA A 658 22.73 -43.58 -10.76
C ALA A 658 23.90 -42.68 -11.18
N LEU A 659 24.76 -42.31 -10.23
CA LEU A 659 26.03 -41.62 -10.49
C LEU A 659 27.19 -42.45 -9.94
N LYS A 660 28.22 -42.65 -10.76
CA LYS A 660 29.47 -43.27 -10.33
C LYS A 660 30.20 -42.35 -9.33
N PRO A 661 30.99 -42.90 -8.40
CA PRO A 661 31.69 -42.11 -7.40
C PRO A 661 32.90 -41.39 -8.02
N VAL A 662 32.66 -40.22 -8.62
CA VAL A 662 33.69 -39.39 -9.28
C VAL A 662 33.57 -37.89 -8.95
N TYR A 663 32.53 -37.47 -8.22
CA TYR A 663 32.20 -36.07 -7.97
C TYR A 663 32.79 -35.53 -6.66
N GLU A 664 32.91 -34.21 -6.54
CA GLU A 664 33.49 -33.54 -5.37
C GLU A 664 32.47 -33.31 -4.25
N HIS A 665 31.24 -32.98 -4.64
CA HIS A 665 30.11 -32.86 -3.75
C HIS A 665 28.80 -33.27 -4.46
N ILE A 666 27.87 -33.81 -3.69
CA ILE A 666 26.47 -34.05 -4.08
C ILE A 666 25.62 -33.62 -2.89
N GLU A 667 24.80 -32.58 -3.06
CA GLU A 667 23.85 -32.15 -2.03
C GLU A 667 22.68 -33.13 -1.91
N GLU A 668 21.90 -32.99 -0.82
CA GLU A 668 20.65 -33.75 -0.65
C GLU A 668 19.65 -33.42 -1.78
N PHE A 669 18.77 -34.37 -2.11
CA PHE A 669 17.79 -34.15 -3.19
C PHE A 669 16.76 -33.09 -2.80
N GLU A 670 16.37 -32.30 -3.79
CA GLU A 670 15.28 -31.34 -3.77
C GLU A 670 14.23 -31.86 -4.77
N ASP A 671 13.23 -32.56 -4.24
CA ASP A 671 12.31 -33.45 -4.97
C ASP A 671 13.03 -34.52 -5.82
N ASP A 672 13.18 -34.27 -7.12
CA ASP A 672 13.79 -35.17 -8.11
C ASP A 672 15.22 -34.74 -8.53
N TRP A 673 15.74 -33.65 -7.96
CA TRP A 673 16.92 -32.96 -8.45
C TRP A 673 17.99 -32.85 -7.36
N ALA A 674 19.28 -32.98 -7.70
CA ALA A 674 20.39 -32.74 -6.77
C ALA A 674 21.41 -31.80 -7.38
N ARG A 675 21.98 -30.91 -6.56
CA ARG A 675 23.10 -30.03 -6.93
C ARG A 675 24.41 -30.81 -6.77
N VAL A 676 25.24 -30.81 -7.83
CA VAL A 676 26.45 -31.65 -7.95
C VAL A 676 27.64 -30.83 -8.40
N GLN A 677 28.78 -31.04 -7.75
CA GLN A 677 30.06 -30.38 -8.07
C GLN A 677 30.99 -31.32 -8.87
N ASP A 678 31.42 -30.86 -10.05
CA ASP A 678 32.38 -31.53 -10.94
C ASP A 678 33.46 -30.54 -11.38
N LYS A 679 34.68 -30.68 -10.84
CA LYS A 679 35.86 -29.81 -11.07
C LYS A 679 35.57 -28.39 -10.64
N ASP A 680 35.31 -28.22 -9.35
CA ASP A 680 34.93 -26.97 -8.66
C ASP A 680 33.58 -26.35 -9.08
N HIS A 681 33.02 -26.69 -10.24
CA HIS A 681 31.80 -26.09 -10.80
C HIS A 681 30.52 -26.87 -10.47
N TRP A 682 29.44 -26.14 -10.24
CA TRP A 682 28.13 -26.64 -9.83
C TRP A 682 27.12 -26.71 -10.96
N GLY A 683 26.39 -27.83 -11.00
CA GLY A 683 25.27 -28.09 -11.90
C GLY A 683 24.19 -28.94 -11.21
N VAL A 684 23.23 -29.44 -11.98
CA VAL A 684 22.07 -30.18 -11.47
C VAL A 684 21.88 -31.50 -12.20
N VAL A 685 21.60 -32.56 -11.46
CA VAL A 685 21.25 -33.89 -11.98
C VAL A 685 19.83 -34.30 -11.55
N ASN A 686 19.21 -35.21 -12.30
CA ASN A 686 17.97 -35.89 -11.88
C ASN A 686 18.26 -37.18 -11.06
N ARG A 687 17.23 -37.80 -10.48
CA ARG A 687 17.32 -39.08 -9.72
C ARG A 687 17.96 -40.25 -10.51
N ASP A 688 17.99 -40.17 -11.84
CA ASP A 688 18.65 -41.15 -12.72
C ASP A 688 20.15 -40.92 -12.91
N GLY A 689 20.66 -39.75 -12.50
CA GLY A 689 22.06 -39.35 -12.64
C GLY A 689 22.38 -38.56 -13.92
N GLN A 690 21.35 -38.06 -14.63
CA GLN A 690 21.52 -37.33 -15.87
C GLN A 690 21.66 -35.83 -15.61
N TRP A 691 22.65 -35.18 -16.22
CA TRP A 691 22.83 -33.72 -16.15
C TRP A 691 21.68 -32.96 -16.82
N VAL A 692 21.02 -32.11 -16.04
CA VAL A 692 19.93 -31.21 -16.43
C VAL A 692 20.47 -29.80 -16.62
N VAL A 693 21.23 -29.32 -15.64
CA VAL A 693 22.03 -28.09 -15.73
C VAL A 693 23.50 -28.52 -15.67
N ARG A 694 24.32 -28.06 -16.62
CA ARG A 694 25.74 -28.44 -16.66
C ARG A 694 26.51 -27.83 -15.48
N PRO A 695 27.63 -28.46 -15.04
CA PRO A 695 28.51 -27.87 -14.05
C PRO A 695 29.23 -26.66 -14.65
N THR A 696 28.69 -25.47 -14.39
CA THR A 696 29.19 -24.18 -14.93
C THR A 696 29.14 -23.03 -13.92
N HIS A 697 28.55 -23.22 -12.73
CA HIS A 697 28.36 -22.15 -11.75
C HIS A 697 29.39 -22.28 -10.63
N GLU A 698 29.95 -21.16 -10.17
CA GLU A 698 31.03 -21.15 -9.16
C GLU A 698 30.57 -21.56 -7.75
N SER A 699 29.26 -21.58 -7.49
CA SER A 699 28.72 -21.84 -6.16
C SER A 699 27.29 -22.38 -6.18
N ALA A 700 27.00 -23.37 -5.33
CA ALA A 700 25.64 -23.87 -5.10
C ALA A 700 24.67 -22.81 -4.55
N TYR A 701 25.17 -21.80 -3.82
CA TYR A 701 24.34 -20.72 -3.28
C TYR A 701 23.73 -19.80 -4.35
N LYS A 702 24.28 -19.84 -5.58
CA LYS A 702 23.72 -19.15 -6.75
C LYS A 702 22.59 -19.94 -7.44
N MET A 703 22.26 -21.13 -6.93
CA MET A 703 21.31 -22.08 -7.54
C MET A 703 20.25 -22.51 -6.51
N GLU A 704 19.08 -21.88 -6.53
CA GLU A 704 17.99 -22.15 -5.56
C GLU A 704 16.83 -22.93 -6.20
N TYR A 705 16.50 -24.11 -5.67
CA TYR A 705 15.31 -24.84 -6.10
C TYR A 705 14.03 -24.20 -5.54
N LEU A 706 13.05 -23.89 -6.42
CA LEU A 706 11.80 -23.23 -6.03
C LEU A 706 10.63 -24.21 -5.79
N GLY A 707 10.83 -25.49 -6.09
CA GLY A 707 9.77 -26.49 -6.19
C GLY A 707 9.23 -26.64 -7.61
N ASP A 708 8.42 -27.68 -7.83
CA ASP A 708 7.74 -27.97 -9.09
C ASP A 708 8.66 -28.04 -10.32
N GLY A 709 9.92 -28.49 -10.14
CA GLY A 709 10.87 -28.64 -11.23
C GLY A 709 11.43 -27.32 -11.78
N PHE A 710 11.39 -26.24 -11.00
CA PHE A 710 12.05 -24.96 -11.33
C PHE A 710 13.20 -24.64 -10.38
N MET A 711 14.29 -24.12 -10.95
CA MET A 711 15.43 -23.60 -10.19
C MET A 711 15.73 -22.18 -10.64
N LEU A 712 15.99 -21.30 -9.67
CA LEU A 712 16.52 -19.96 -9.89
C LEU A 712 18.04 -20.05 -9.96
N VAL A 713 18.64 -19.44 -10.99
CA VAL A 713 20.10 -19.43 -11.22
C VAL A 713 20.54 -17.99 -11.51
N ASP A 714 21.74 -17.57 -11.10
CA ASP A 714 22.26 -16.23 -11.39
C ASP A 714 22.47 -15.99 -12.90
N ASP A 715 22.32 -14.73 -13.34
CA ASP A 715 22.53 -14.33 -14.74
C ASP A 715 23.69 -13.33 -14.85
N PRO A 716 24.97 -13.78 -14.78
CA PRO A 716 26.13 -12.88 -14.73
C PRO A 716 26.35 -12.08 -16.03
N ASP A 717 25.76 -12.51 -17.14
CA ASP A 717 25.77 -11.76 -18.42
C ASP A 717 24.72 -10.63 -18.47
N ALA A 718 23.84 -10.54 -17.47
CA ALA A 718 22.83 -9.49 -17.40
C ALA A 718 23.48 -8.13 -17.12
N LYS A 719 23.32 -7.20 -18.06
CA LYS A 719 23.80 -5.83 -17.88
C LYS A 719 22.98 -5.12 -16.80
N ASP A 720 23.68 -4.48 -15.88
CA ASP A 720 23.11 -3.61 -14.85
C ASP A 720 22.53 -2.32 -15.48
N THR A 721 21.36 -2.46 -16.11
CA THR A 721 20.65 -1.37 -16.82
C THR A 721 19.57 -0.69 -15.99
N ALA A 722 19.26 -1.26 -14.83
CA ALA A 722 18.25 -0.76 -13.92
C ALA A 722 18.95 -0.19 -12.69
N ASN A 723 18.81 1.12 -12.43
CA ASN A 723 19.41 1.78 -11.27
C ASN A 723 18.66 1.43 -9.97
N ARG A 724 18.60 0.13 -9.67
CA ARG A 724 17.82 -0.52 -8.62
C ARG A 724 18.77 -1.20 -7.64
N TYR A 725 19.06 -0.54 -6.53
CA TYR A 725 20.01 -0.96 -5.48
C TYR A 725 19.71 -2.30 -4.76
N ALA A 726 18.78 -3.14 -5.25
CA ALA A 726 18.25 -4.29 -4.50
C ALA A 726 17.95 -5.57 -5.33
N ASP A 727 17.75 -5.49 -6.64
CA ASP A 727 17.23 -6.62 -7.45
C ASP A 727 18.34 -7.33 -8.25
N SER A 728 18.89 -8.42 -7.73
CA SER A 728 19.82 -9.27 -8.48
C SER A 728 19.17 -9.88 -9.74
N PRO A 729 19.92 -10.04 -10.85
CA PRO A 729 19.44 -10.67 -12.06
C PRO A 729 19.57 -12.21 -12.00
N TYR A 730 18.50 -12.89 -12.40
CA TYR A 730 18.39 -14.36 -12.38
C TYR A 730 17.75 -14.91 -13.66
N ARG A 731 17.85 -16.21 -13.88
CA ARG A 731 17.04 -16.99 -14.81
C ARG A 731 16.27 -18.08 -14.08
N LEU A 732 15.06 -18.35 -14.55
CA LEU A 732 14.27 -19.51 -14.16
C LEU A 732 14.60 -20.67 -15.11
N VAL A 733 15.14 -21.75 -14.57
CA VAL A 733 15.47 -22.96 -15.33
C VAL A 733 14.42 -24.04 -15.05
N ASN A 734 13.74 -24.49 -16.11
CA ASN A 734 12.83 -25.61 -16.04
C ASN A 734 13.63 -26.93 -16.10
N LEU A 735 13.78 -27.60 -14.96
CA LEU A 735 14.60 -28.80 -14.81
C LEU A 735 14.05 -30.02 -15.56
N ARG A 736 12.76 -30.03 -15.92
CA ARG A 736 12.18 -31.08 -16.80
C ARG A 736 12.63 -30.97 -18.25
N THR A 737 13.20 -29.83 -18.66
CA THR A 737 13.57 -29.54 -20.06
C THR A 737 14.99 -29.00 -20.25
N GLY A 738 15.67 -28.60 -19.18
CA GLY A 738 16.98 -27.92 -19.22
C GLY A 738 16.95 -26.50 -19.79
N LYS A 739 15.75 -25.92 -20.03
CA LYS A 739 15.60 -24.59 -20.63
C LYS A 739 15.61 -23.49 -19.57
N ALA A 740 16.42 -22.47 -19.79
CA ALA A 740 16.43 -21.23 -19.01
C ALA A 740 15.51 -20.17 -19.63
N SER A 741 14.97 -19.29 -18.79
CA SER A 741 14.17 -18.14 -19.19
C SER A 741 15.01 -16.98 -19.75
N ALA A 742 14.31 -15.94 -20.20
CA ALA A 742 14.87 -14.57 -20.20
C ALA A 742 15.17 -14.12 -18.76
N THR A 743 16.08 -13.15 -18.61
CA THR A 743 16.45 -12.57 -17.32
C THR A 743 15.22 -12.03 -16.57
N VAL A 744 15.10 -12.39 -15.30
CA VAL A 744 14.15 -11.82 -14.33
C VAL A 744 14.92 -11.15 -13.20
N TYR A 745 14.33 -10.12 -12.61
CA TYR A 745 14.93 -9.31 -11.56
C TYR A 745 14.22 -9.57 -10.23
N GLY A 746 15.02 -9.84 -9.19
CA GLY A 746 14.49 -10.34 -7.92
C GLY A 746 13.94 -11.77 -8.01
N LYS A 747 13.40 -12.26 -6.89
CA LYS A 747 12.93 -13.65 -6.74
C LYS A 747 11.48 -13.82 -7.24
N PRO A 748 11.21 -14.70 -8.22
CA PRO A 748 9.85 -14.95 -8.69
C PRO A 748 8.94 -15.50 -7.58
N ALA A 749 7.75 -14.93 -7.46
CA ALA A 749 6.75 -15.39 -6.49
C ALA A 749 6.05 -16.66 -7.00
N LYS A 750 5.86 -17.63 -6.11
CA LYS A 750 5.18 -18.90 -6.44
C LYS A 750 3.67 -18.72 -6.51
N ILE A 751 3.06 -19.36 -7.51
CA ILE A 751 1.63 -19.37 -7.79
C ILE A 751 1.11 -20.81 -7.74
N LYS A 752 -0.19 -20.96 -7.48
CA LYS A 752 -0.94 -22.23 -7.53
C LYS A 752 -0.61 -23.07 -8.77
N ASP A 753 -0.63 -24.39 -8.64
CA ASP A 753 -0.44 -25.37 -9.73
C ASP A 753 0.96 -25.32 -10.40
N GLY A 754 2.01 -25.04 -9.62
CA GLY A 754 3.41 -25.11 -10.06
C GLY A 754 3.85 -23.98 -11.00
N ARG A 755 3.16 -22.82 -10.92
CA ARG A 755 3.37 -21.63 -11.75
C ARG A 755 4.17 -20.58 -10.97
N TYR A 756 4.83 -19.65 -11.65
CA TYR A 756 5.63 -18.58 -11.01
C TYR A 756 5.42 -17.23 -11.70
N ILE A 757 5.52 -16.13 -10.96
CA ILE A 757 5.49 -14.78 -11.52
C ILE A 757 6.76 -14.00 -11.18
N GLY A 758 7.55 -13.68 -12.21
CA GLY A 758 8.76 -12.86 -12.12
C GLY A 758 8.52 -11.43 -12.61
N GLU A 759 9.56 -10.60 -12.53
CA GLU A 759 9.59 -9.25 -13.08
C GLU A 759 10.70 -9.14 -14.13
N LEU A 760 10.41 -8.54 -15.30
CA LEU A 760 11.40 -8.28 -16.35
C LEU A 760 12.19 -6.98 -16.06
N ALA A 761 13.29 -6.76 -16.81
CA ALA A 761 14.12 -5.56 -16.70
C ALA A 761 13.34 -4.23 -16.79
N ASP A 762 12.25 -4.22 -17.56
CA ASP A 762 11.36 -3.06 -17.73
C ASP A 762 10.23 -2.98 -16.68
N GLY A 763 10.34 -3.75 -15.59
CA GLY A 763 9.37 -3.81 -14.51
C GLY A 763 8.14 -4.67 -14.80
N SER A 764 8.02 -5.27 -15.99
CA SER A 764 6.80 -5.97 -16.36
C SER A 764 6.68 -7.35 -15.71
N PRO A 765 5.54 -7.69 -15.07
CA PRO A 765 5.25 -9.05 -14.64
C PRO A 765 5.24 -10.05 -15.82
N VAL A 766 5.88 -11.20 -15.59
CA VAL A 766 5.92 -12.35 -16.49
C VAL A 766 5.51 -13.62 -15.74
N LEU A 767 4.50 -14.31 -16.26
CA LEU A 767 4.04 -15.61 -15.75
C LEU A 767 4.82 -16.74 -16.42
N PHE A 768 5.32 -17.67 -15.63
CA PHE A 768 5.85 -18.96 -16.07
C PHE A 768 4.83 -20.05 -15.75
N ASP A 769 4.40 -20.81 -16.78
CA ASP A 769 3.58 -22.00 -16.57
C ASP A 769 4.41 -23.20 -16.06
N ALA A 770 3.76 -24.29 -15.65
CA ALA A 770 4.44 -25.48 -15.14
C ALA A 770 5.34 -26.20 -16.17
N GLN A 771 5.16 -25.87 -17.45
CA GLN A 771 5.91 -26.36 -18.61
C GLN A 771 7.09 -25.46 -18.98
N GLY A 772 7.19 -24.27 -18.39
CA GLY A 772 8.27 -23.29 -18.58
C GLY A 772 8.03 -22.24 -19.66
N HIS A 773 6.81 -22.10 -20.19
CA HIS A 773 6.48 -21.01 -21.12
C HIS A 773 6.32 -19.70 -20.36
N ALA A 774 6.92 -18.63 -20.90
CA ALA A 774 6.88 -17.29 -20.33
C ALA A 774 5.84 -16.41 -21.06
N THR A 775 4.84 -15.92 -20.31
CA THR A 775 3.79 -15.02 -20.81
C THR A 775 3.87 -13.67 -20.09
N ARG A 776 4.21 -12.61 -20.83
CA ARG A 776 4.28 -11.23 -20.32
C ARG A 776 2.87 -10.69 -20.07
N LEU A 777 2.60 -10.21 -18.85
CA LEU A 777 1.23 -9.86 -18.42
C LEU A 777 0.85 -8.39 -18.66
N SER A 778 1.81 -7.46 -18.59
CA SER A 778 1.64 -6.02 -18.85
C SER A 778 2.84 -5.41 -19.61
N GLN A 779 2.76 -4.11 -19.91
CA GLN A 779 3.85 -3.29 -20.42
C GLN A 779 4.24 -2.29 -19.31
N GLY A 780 5.50 -2.30 -18.89
CA GLY A 780 5.93 -1.59 -17.68
C GLY A 780 5.44 -2.26 -16.39
N LYS A 781 5.94 -1.74 -15.26
CA LYS A 781 5.48 -2.12 -13.93
C LYS A 781 4.04 -1.63 -13.69
N PRO A 782 3.11 -2.50 -13.25
CA PRO A 782 1.81 -2.08 -12.73
C PRO A 782 1.99 -1.46 -11.34
N GLU A 783 1.09 -0.56 -10.97
CA GLU A 783 0.99 0.06 -9.64
C GLU A 783 0.69 -1.00 -8.58
N SER A 784 -0.34 -1.81 -8.84
CA SER A 784 -0.79 -2.88 -7.95
C SER A 784 -1.06 -4.18 -8.71
N ARG A 785 -0.82 -5.31 -8.06
CA ARG A 785 -0.95 -6.67 -8.62
C ARG A 785 -1.52 -7.63 -7.58
N GLU A 786 -2.82 -7.83 -7.62
CA GLU A 786 -3.58 -8.71 -6.73
C GLU A 786 -3.82 -10.07 -7.40
N GLN A 787 -3.83 -11.18 -6.65
CA GLN A 787 -4.21 -12.50 -7.16
C GLN A 787 -5.37 -13.07 -6.35
N TYR A 788 -6.41 -13.53 -7.05
CA TYR A 788 -7.54 -14.23 -6.47
C TYR A 788 -7.82 -15.53 -7.23
N GLY A 789 -7.39 -16.66 -6.65
CA GLY A 789 -7.49 -17.97 -7.29
C GLY A 789 -6.72 -18.01 -8.61
N ASP A 790 -7.41 -18.29 -9.71
CA ASP A 790 -6.86 -18.33 -11.06
C ASP A 790 -6.95 -16.99 -11.82
N TRP A 791 -7.23 -15.88 -11.12
CA TRP A 791 -7.24 -14.52 -11.67
C TRP A 791 -6.11 -13.66 -11.08
N VAL A 792 -5.40 -12.92 -11.94
CA VAL A 792 -4.52 -11.80 -11.55
C VAL A 792 -5.17 -10.50 -12.01
N ILE A 793 -5.33 -9.56 -11.08
CA ILE A 793 -5.77 -8.19 -11.34
C ILE A 793 -4.53 -7.31 -11.28
N MET A 794 -4.30 -6.51 -12.33
CA MET A 794 -3.25 -5.49 -12.38
C MET A 794 -3.89 -4.13 -12.59
N ARG A 795 -3.60 -3.16 -11.73
CA ARG A 795 -3.89 -1.74 -11.98
C ARG A 795 -2.60 -1.06 -12.40
N ASN A 796 -2.70 -0.08 -13.29
CA ASN A 796 -1.57 0.76 -13.67
C ASN A 796 -1.92 2.18 -13.25
N ASP A 797 -0.90 2.97 -12.93
CA ASP A 797 -1.05 4.42 -12.73
C ASP A 797 -1.81 5.04 -13.91
N GLU A 798 -2.61 6.06 -13.63
CA GLU A 798 -3.23 6.90 -14.66
C GLU A 798 -2.12 7.49 -15.56
N ARG A 799 -2.34 7.48 -16.89
CA ARG A 799 -1.24 7.70 -17.84
C ARG A 799 -1.32 9.07 -18.46
N GLU A 800 -0.21 9.80 -18.34
CA GLU A 800 -0.04 11.11 -18.94
C GLU A 800 0.39 11.00 -20.41
N GLY A 801 -0.16 11.89 -21.21
CA GLY A 801 0.20 12.21 -22.59
C GLY A 801 0.05 13.71 -22.82
N ALA A 802 0.12 14.16 -24.08
CA ALA A 802 -0.01 15.58 -24.39
C ALA A 802 -0.84 15.81 -25.66
N ILE A 803 -1.75 16.78 -25.60
CA ILE A 803 -2.65 17.15 -26.71
C ILE A 803 -2.26 18.48 -27.36
N ASP A 804 -2.50 18.57 -28.67
CA ASP A 804 -2.43 19.82 -29.44
C ASP A 804 -3.63 20.75 -29.16
N ALA A 805 -3.59 21.96 -29.70
CA ALA A 805 -4.67 22.95 -29.64
C ALA A 805 -6.00 22.52 -30.32
N ARG A 806 -6.08 21.30 -30.87
CA ARG A 806 -7.28 20.67 -31.47
C ARG A 806 -7.71 19.41 -30.68
N GLY A 807 -7.02 19.07 -29.60
CA GLY A 807 -7.31 17.91 -28.75
C GLY A 807 -6.83 16.57 -29.31
N ASN A 808 -5.93 16.56 -30.30
CA ASN A 808 -5.26 15.36 -30.79
C ASN A 808 -4.05 15.05 -29.93
N PHE A 809 -3.81 13.78 -29.60
CA PHE A 809 -2.58 13.37 -28.91
C PHE A 809 -1.37 13.61 -29.82
N ALA A 810 -0.55 14.61 -29.47
CA ALA A 810 0.80 14.79 -30.00
C ALA A 810 1.79 13.82 -29.33
N VAL A 811 1.51 13.48 -28.07
CA VAL A 811 2.22 12.48 -27.27
C VAL A 811 1.18 11.52 -26.69
N PRO A 812 1.28 10.19 -26.92
CA PRO A 812 0.26 9.24 -26.45
C PRO A 812 0.27 9.10 -24.93
N ALA A 813 -0.90 8.84 -24.34
CA ALA A 813 -1.06 8.61 -22.90
C ALA A 813 -0.51 7.24 -22.47
N LEU A 814 0.82 7.16 -22.27
CA LEU A 814 1.56 5.94 -21.94
C LEU A 814 2.58 6.14 -20.81
N TYR A 815 2.88 7.39 -20.45
CA TYR A 815 3.90 7.78 -19.49
C TYR A 815 3.29 7.92 -18.09
N GLY A 816 4.12 7.87 -17.05
CA GLY A 816 3.77 8.52 -15.79
C GLY A 816 4.10 10.02 -15.83
N GLU A 817 4.14 10.65 -14.66
CA GLU A 817 4.37 12.09 -14.46
C GLU A 817 5.37 12.77 -15.43
N PHE A 818 4.92 13.87 -16.06
CA PHE A 818 5.76 14.82 -16.79
C PHE A 818 6.43 15.84 -15.84
N ASN A 819 7.68 15.58 -15.44
CA ASN A 819 8.40 16.43 -14.49
C ASN A 819 9.84 16.77 -14.96
N PRO A 820 10.09 17.92 -15.62
CA PRO A 820 9.12 18.93 -16.06
C PRO A 820 8.44 18.66 -17.42
N PHE A 821 7.24 19.22 -17.60
CA PHE A 821 6.44 19.19 -18.84
C PHE A 821 6.89 20.24 -19.88
N PHE A 822 7.30 19.77 -21.07
CA PHE A 822 7.65 20.52 -22.28
C PHE A 822 8.22 21.93 -22.08
N VAL A 823 9.41 21.97 -21.50
CA VAL A 823 10.19 23.19 -21.24
C VAL A 823 10.52 23.91 -22.55
N GLN A 824 10.48 25.25 -22.52
CA GLN A 824 10.59 26.13 -23.68
C GLN A 824 11.85 27.00 -23.62
N PRO A 825 12.51 27.28 -24.77
CA PRO A 825 12.11 26.93 -26.15
C PRO A 825 12.52 25.51 -26.60
N GLU A 826 13.04 24.66 -25.72
CA GLU A 826 13.65 23.37 -26.06
C GLU A 826 12.65 22.37 -26.66
N GLY A 827 11.38 22.42 -26.25
CA GLY A 827 10.37 21.42 -26.66
C GLY A 827 10.64 20.03 -26.08
N LEU A 828 11.36 19.96 -24.96
CA LEU A 828 11.73 18.72 -24.29
C LEU A 828 11.01 18.57 -22.96
N ALA A 829 10.57 17.36 -22.67
CA ALA A 829 9.98 16.99 -21.38
C ALA A 829 10.72 15.80 -20.77
N ARG A 830 10.65 15.68 -19.45
CA ARG A 830 11.18 14.55 -18.69
C ARG A 830 10.01 13.72 -18.18
N VAL A 831 9.98 12.44 -18.53
CA VAL A 831 8.84 11.52 -18.29
C VAL A 831 9.26 10.28 -17.53
N ASN A 832 8.38 9.78 -16.66
CA ASN A 832 8.56 8.50 -15.99
C ASN A 832 8.10 7.34 -16.89
N LEU A 833 8.98 6.35 -17.12
CA LEU A 833 8.67 5.13 -17.88
C LEU A 833 8.33 3.92 -16.98
N GLY A 834 8.20 4.11 -15.66
CA GLY A 834 8.11 3.03 -14.66
C GLY A 834 9.45 2.30 -14.41
N THR A 835 10.43 2.50 -15.29
CA THR A 835 11.81 2.01 -15.20
C THR A 835 12.80 3.09 -14.75
N GLY A 836 12.29 4.30 -14.49
CA GLY A 836 13.05 5.53 -14.31
C GLY A 836 12.70 6.58 -15.35
N TYR A 837 13.31 7.76 -15.22
CA TYR A 837 13.01 8.92 -16.05
C TYR A 837 13.83 8.97 -17.34
N ARG A 838 13.26 9.54 -18.40
CA ARG A 838 13.94 9.83 -19.69
C ARG A 838 13.47 11.17 -20.26
N LEU A 839 14.27 11.74 -21.14
CA LEU A 839 13.90 12.89 -21.98
C LEU A 839 13.13 12.44 -23.22
N ILE A 840 12.05 13.14 -23.58
CA ILE A 840 11.32 13.01 -24.83
C ILE A 840 11.12 14.36 -25.53
N ASP A 841 10.97 14.32 -26.87
CA ASP A 841 10.53 15.47 -27.67
C ASP A 841 8.99 15.59 -27.75
N GLN A 842 8.50 16.67 -28.38
CA GLN A 842 7.06 16.96 -28.53
C GLN A 842 6.26 15.93 -29.36
N SER A 843 6.90 14.88 -29.89
CA SER A 843 6.24 13.73 -30.54
C SER A 843 6.23 12.46 -29.68
N GLY A 844 6.71 12.52 -28.43
CA GLY A 844 6.81 11.39 -27.51
C GLY A 844 8.09 10.55 -27.69
N LYS A 845 8.95 10.92 -28.64
CA LYS A 845 10.14 10.16 -28.98
C LYS A 845 11.26 10.41 -27.96
N THR A 846 11.83 9.33 -27.42
CA THR A 846 12.97 9.38 -26.51
C THR A 846 14.20 10.00 -27.17
N VAL A 847 14.88 10.89 -26.46
CA VAL A 847 16.14 11.50 -26.87
C VAL A 847 17.25 11.22 -25.85
N LEU A 848 18.49 11.18 -26.34
CA LEU A 848 19.71 10.99 -25.52
C LEU A 848 19.68 9.76 -24.58
N GLU A 849 19.04 8.65 -25.00
CA GLU A 849 18.85 7.42 -24.20
C GLU A 849 20.11 6.94 -23.44
N LYS A 850 21.29 7.09 -24.05
CA LYS A 850 22.60 6.70 -23.47
C LYS A 850 23.08 7.58 -22.30
N ARG A 851 22.47 8.76 -22.09
CA ARG A 851 22.72 9.64 -20.93
C ARG A 851 21.73 9.40 -19.78
N GLY A 852 20.61 8.72 -20.03
CA GLY A 852 19.63 8.36 -19.00
C GLY A 852 18.71 9.51 -18.60
N ASP A 853 18.72 9.86 -17.32
CA ASP A 853 17.83 10.88 -16.72
C ASP A 853 18.44 12.28 -16.80
N GLY A 854 17.73 13.23 -17.40
CA GLY A 854 18.19 14.60 -17.60
C GLY A 854 17.06 15.63 -17.57
N PHE A 855 17.39 16.83 -17.11
CA PHE A 855 16.46 17.93 -16.83
C PHE A 855 16.70 19.06 -17.85
N PRO A 856 15.68 19.48 -18.62
CA PRO A 856 15.83 20.60 -19.55
C PRO A 856 15.80 21.95 -18.81
N LEU A 857 16.76 22.82 -19.12
CA LEU A 857 16.93 24.13 -18.50
C LEU A 857 16.24 25.20 -19.37
N ALA A 858 15.12 25.73 -18.88
CA ALA A 858 14.28 26.69 -19.61
C ALA A 858 15.06 27.91 -20.07
N SER A 859 14.77 28.40 -21.29
CA SER A 859 15.44 29.53 -21.96
C SER A 859 16.95 29.38 -22.25
N MET A 860 17.62 28.32 -21.79
CA MET A 860 19.07 28.17 -21.90
C MET A 860 19.52 27.33 -23.11
N GLN A 861 18.63 26.54 -23.71
CA GLN A 861 18.94 25.48 -24.68
C GLN A 861 19.96 24.48 -24.14
N ARG A 862 19.80 24.06 -22.88
CA ARG A 862 20.71 23.17 -22.15
C ARG A 862 19.97 22.05 -21.42
N LEU A 863 20.70 20.98 -21.15
CA LEU A 863 20.25 19.83 -20.37
C LEU A 863 21.22 19.58 -19.21
N LEU A 864 20.67 19.37 -18.02
CA LEU A 864 21.41 18.97 -16.83
C LEU A 864 21.26 17.47 -16.60
N PHE A 865 22.37 16.76 -16.41
CA PHE A 865 22.41 15.34 -16.03
C PHE A 865 23.10 15.19 -14.67
N THR A 866 22.85 14.11 -13.93
CA THR A 866 23.51 13.88 -12.62
C THR A 866 24.46 12.68 -12.66
N ASP A 867 25.72 12.90 -12.30
CA ASP A 867 26.70 11.82 -12.08
C ASP A 867 26.60 11.33 -10.63
N ALA A 868 26.15 10.08 -10.45
CA ALA A 868 26.06 9.46 -9.13
C ALA A 868 27.42 8.96 -8.62
N SER A 869 28.39 8.72 -9.52
CA SER A 869 29.71 8.19 -9.17
C SER A 869 30.69 9.28 -8.71
N GLU A 870 30.63 10.46 -9.35
CA GLU A 870 31.41 11.63 -8.96
C GLU A 870 30.64 12.62 -8.06
N SER A 871 29.36 12.34 -7.75
CA SER A 871 28.44 13.24 -7.04
C SER A 871 28.43 14.66 -7.65
N SER A 872 28.18 14.76 -8.95
CA SER A 872 28.26 16.02 -9.70
C SER A 872 27.06 16.25 -10.63
N ALA A 873 26.82 17.51 -10.97
CA ALA A 873 25.84 17.92 -11.97
C ALA A 873 26.56 18.29 -13.28
N ILE A 874 26.12 17.73 -14.40
CA ILE A 874 26.74 17.88 -15.72
C ILE A 874 25.83 18.74 -16.60
N MET A 875 26.26 19.95 -16.96
CA MET A 875 25.58 20.77 -17.96
C MET A 875 26.03 20.37 -19.37
N THR A 876 25.07 20.14 -20.25
CA THR A 876 25.27 19.66 -21.62
C THR A 876 24.44 20.46 -22.64
N ASP A 877 24.83 20.39 -23.91
CA ASP A 877 23.97 20.85 -25.01
C ASP A 877 22.83 19.86 -25.32
N LEU A 878 21.94 20.25 -26.25
CA LEU A 878 20.82 19.40 -26.70
C LEU A 878 21.26 18.14 -27.48
N GLN A 879 22.57 17.92 -27.68
CA GLN A 879 23.16 16.70 -28.24
C GLN A 879 23.85 15.84 -27.15
N GLY A 880 23.76 16.24 -25.88
CA GLY A 880 24.37 15.54 -24.74
C GLY A 880 25.89 15.67 -24.65
N ARG A 881 26.51 16.64 -25.35
CA ARG A 881 27.94 16.96 -25.22
C ARG A 881 28.14 17.81 -23.97
N GLU A 882 29.16 17.47 -23.18
CA GLU A 882 29.47 18.14 -21.91
C GLU A 882 30.04 19.54 -22.14
N ILE A 883 29.53 20.52 -21.40
CA ILE A 883 29.95 21.93 -21.43
C ILE A 883 30.69 22.28 -20.14
N THR A 884 30.12 21.93 -18.98
CA THR A 884 30.73 22.17 -17.67
C THR A 884 30.13 21.22 -16.62
N ARG A 885 30.96 20.82 -15.66
CA ARG A 885 30.60 19.96 -14.51
C ARG A 885 30.67 20.77 -13.21
N PHE A 886 29.73 20.52 -12.30
CA PHE A 886 29.57 21.24 -11.04
C PHE A 886 29.62 20.23 -9.88
N PRO A 887 30.45 20.41 -8.84
CA PRO A 887 30.45 19.57 -7.65
C PRO A 887 29.06 19.56 -6.98
N GLY A 888 28.64 18.42 -6.43
CA GLY A 888 27.31 18.22 -5.87
C GLY A 888 26.29 17.78 -6.93
N ARG A 889 25.58 16.67 -6.66
CA ARG A 889 24.63 16.03 -7.61
C ARG A 889 23.50 16.95 -8.11
N TYR A 890 23.05 17.90 -7.29
CA TYR A 890 21.95 18.82 -7.57
C TYR A 890 22.37 20.30 -7.39
N SER A 891 23.63 20.62 -7.70
CA SER A 891 24.20 21.97 -7.53
C SER A 891 23.74 23.01 -8.55
N VAL A 892 22.86 22.65 -9.50
CA VAL A 892 22.22 23.57 -10.45
C VAL A 892 20.71 23.35 -10.41
N GLU A 893 19.95 24.42 -10.21
CA GLU A 893 18.50 24.37 -9.94
C GLU A 893 17.72 24.47 -11.26
N TYR A 894 17.34 23.32 -11.82
CA TYR A 894 16.72 23.23 -13.15
C TYR A 894 15.36 23.93 -13.25
N ASN A 895 14.61 23.95 -12.15
CA ASN A 895 13.34 24.66 -12.00
C ASN A 895 13.51 26.18 -11.84
N GLY A 896 14.68 26.65 -11.42
CA GLY A 896 15.05 28.07 -11.36
C GLY A 896 15.58 28.64 -12.69
N ALA A 897 15.75 27.81 -13.72
CA ALA A 897 16.27 28.25 -15.03
C ALA A 897 15.31 29.26 -15.70
N SER A 898 15.82 30.45 -16.03
CA SER A 898 15.06 31.56 -16.58
C SER A 898 16.00 32.63 -17.14
N GLU A 899 15.58 33.35 -18.18
CA GLU A 899 16.31 34.46 -18.82
C GLU A 899 17.79 34.14 -19.17
N GLY A 900 18.05 32.90 -19.60
CA GLY A 900 19.38 32.44 -20.03
C GLY A 900 20.34 32.03 -18.91
N VAL A 901 19.89 32.04 -17.66
CA VAL A 901 20.65 31.60 -16.48
C VAL A 901 19.88 30.59 -15.62
N ALA A 902 20.60 29.84 -14.79
CA ALA A 902 20.02 29.05 -13.70
C ALA A 902 20.73 29.38 -12.38
N PRO A 903 20.03 29.32 -11.23
CA PRO A 903 20.69 29.31 -9.94
C PRO A 903 21.61 28.08 -9.83
N TYR A 904 22.77 28.26 -9.21
CA TYR A 904 23.67 27.18 -8.83
C TYR A 904 24.14 27.40 -7.40
N SER A 905 24.38 26.33 -6.65
CA SER A 905 24.87 26.38 -5.27
C SER A 905 26.30 25.84 -5.14
N ASP A 906 27.09 26.41 -4.23
CA ASP A 906 28.42 25.91 -3.88
C ASP A 906 28.39 24.87 -2.74
N GLU A 907 29.55 24.29 -2.43
CA GLU A 907 29.75 23.30 -1.36
C GLU A 907 29.40 23.82 0.06
N SER A 908 29.23 25.13 0.23
CA SER A 908 28.76 25.75 1.48
C SER A 908 27.27 26.10 1.46
N GLY A 909 26.52 25.66 0.44
CA GLY A 909 25.08 25.91 0.30
C GLY A 909 24.74 27.35 -0.07
N ARG A 910 25.67 28.11 -0.66
CA ARG A 910 25.40 29.48 -1.14
C ARG A 910 25.15 29.50 -2.63
N SER A 911 24.14 30.26 -3.03
CA SER A 911 23.67 30.36 -4.41
C SER A 911 24.32 31.51 -5.18
N GLY A 912 24.46 31.32 -6.50
CA GLY A 912 24.84 32.30 -7.52
C GLY A 912 24.18 31.93 -8.86
N PHE A 913 24.56 32.58 -9.97
CA PHE A 913 24.00 32.30 -11.30
C PHE A 913 25.04 31.72 -12.26
N VAL A 914 24.62 30.71 -13.03
CA VAL A 914 25.37 30.13 -14.14
C VAL A 914 24.63 30.38 -15.46
N ASN A 915 25.35 30.73 -16.53
CA ASN A 915 24.76 30.92 -17.86
C ASN A 915 24.82 29.64 -18.71
N ALA A 916 24.25 29.70 -19.92
CA ALA A 916 24.26 28.59 -20.87
C ALA A 916 25.66 28.14 -21.36
N ASP A 917 26.74 28.89 -21.09
CA ASP A 917 28.11 28.46 -21.41
C ASP A 917 28.78 27.73 -20.23
N GLY A 918 28.02 27.41 -19.17
CA GLY A 918 28.55 26.87 -17.92
C GLY A 918 29.31 27.90 -17.06
N LYS A 919 29.39 29.16 -17.51
CA LYS A 919 30.11 30.22 -16.81
C LYS A 919 29.29 30.74 -15.63
N ARG A 920 29.89 30.72 -14.43
CA ARG A 920 29.37 31.40 -13.24
C ARG A 920 29.41 32.92 -13.50
N VAL A 921 28.25 33.52 -13.73
CA VAL A 921 28.09 34.96 -14.02
C VAL A 921 27.87 35.78 -12.75
N VAL A 922 27.20 35.20 -11.74
CA VAL A 922 27.14 35.73 -10.37
C VAL A 922 27.72 34.69 -9.44
N GLY A 923 28.68 35.08 -8.59
CA GLY A 923 29.33 34.17 -7.64
C GLY A 923 28.41 33.71 -6.51
N ALA A 924 28.71 32.53 -5.95
CA ALA A 924 28.02 31.94 -4.80
C ALA A 924 28.16 32.82 -3.55
N HIS A 925 27.18 33.69 -3.33
CA HIS A 925 27.25 34.81 -2.37
C HIS A 925 25.96 35.03 -1.59
N PHE A 926 24.89 34.30 -1.91
CA PHE A 926 23.56 34.46 -1.34
C PHE A 926 23.16 33.20 -0.60
N SER A 927 22.45 33.31 0.52
CA SER A 927 21.95 32.15 1.27
C SER A 927 20.57 31.69 0.81
N GLN A 928 19.89 32.51 -0.02
CA GLN A 928 18.78 32.13 -0.89
C GLN A 928 18.80 33.03 -2.13
N LEU A 929 18.45 32.46 -3.29
CA LEU A 929 18.38 33.13 -4.58
C LEU A 929 17.21 32.56 -5.39
N GLY A 930 16.35 33.41 -5.95
CA GLY A 930 15.25 33.01 -6.84
C GLY A 930 15.69 32.90 -8.31
N PRO A 931 14.77 32.50 -9.20
CA PRO A 931 14.97 32.60 -10.65
C PRO A 931 15.16 34.07 -11.10
N MET A 932 15.71 34.26 -12.29
CA MET A 932 15.79 35.57 -12.95
C MET A 932 14.47 35.88 -13.67
N LYS A 933 13.82 37.00 -13.35
CA LYS A 933 12.56 37.48 -13.95
C LYS A 933 12.56 39.00 -14.14
N ASP A 934 12.14 39.46 -15.32
CA ASP A 934 12.16 40.87 -15.72
C ASP A 934 13.54 41.54 -15.50
N GLY A 935 14.62 40.76 -15.65
CA GLY A 935 16.01 41.19 -15.40
C GLY A 935 16.44 41.26 -13.92
N LEU A 936 15.61 40.79 -12.98
CA LEU A 936 15.89 40.78 -11.53
C LEU A 936 15.65 39.41 -10.89
N ALA A 937 16.38 39.10 -9.82
CA ALA A 937 16.13 37.92 -8.99
C ALA A 937 16.03 38.29 -7.50
N ARG A 938 15.04 37.76 -6.78
CA ARG A 938 14.98 37.91 -5.32
C ARG A 938 16.17 37.21 -4.67
N ALA A 939 16.82 37.87 -3.72
CA ALA A 939 18.04 37.39 -3.12
C ALA A 939 18.16 37.79 -1.64
N ARG A 940 18.73 36.90 -0.84
CA ARG A 940 19.03 37.13 0.58
C ARG A 940 20.46 36.72 0.88
N ARG A 941 21.17 37.50 1.71
CA ARG A 941 22.52 37.16 2.16
C ARG A 941 22.61 37.29 3.68
N LEU A 942 22.39 36.17 4.37
CA LEU A 942 22.17 36.13 5.82
C LEU A 942 23.27 36.86 6.62
N GLU A 943 24.54 36.71 6.23
CA GLU A 943 25.68 37.32 6.94
C GLU A 943 25.82 38.85 6.75
N ARG A 944 25.02 39.46 5.84
CA ARG A 944 25.10 40.90 5.51
C ARG A 944 23.76 41.64 5.54
N THR A 945 22.66 40.95 5.24
CA THR A 945 21.31 41.50 5.11
C THR A 945 20.35 40.94 6.16
N GLY A 946 20.84 40.01 7.01
CA GLY A 946 20.02 39.31 7.99
C GLY A 946 18.90 38.54 7.31
N LYS A 947 17.68 38.68 7.83
CA LYS A 947 16.49 38.03 7.26
C LYS A 947 15.94 38.72 6.01
N LEU A 948 16.38 39.94 5.68
CA LEU A 948 15.78 40.75 4.63
C LEU A 948 16.24 40.33 3.21
N TYR A 949 15.25 40.23 2.32
CA TYR A 949 15.41 40.12 0.87
C TYR A 949 15.58 41.49 0.22
N GLY A 950 16.35 41.50 -0.87
CA GLY A 950 16.32 42.53 -1.91
C GLY A 950 16.32 41.86 -3.28
N PHE A 951 16.50 42.63 -4.36
CA PHE A 951 16.59 42.08 -5.72
C PHE A 951 17.94 42.40 -6.36
N ILE A 952 18.55 41.39 -6.98
CA ILE A 952 19.84 41.51 -7.66
C ILE A 952 19.71 41.46 -9.18
N ASP A 953 20.66 42.10 -9.85
CA ASP A 953 20.90 41.98 -11.28
C ASP A 953 21.96 40.88 -11.59
N LEU A 954 22.21 40.63 -12.87
CA LEU A 954 23.29 39.75 -13.34
C LEU A 954 24.72 40.25 -13.07
N THR A 955 24.90 41.42 -12.44
CA THR A 955 26.21 41.85 -11.90
C THR A 955 26.43 41.36 -10.46
N GLY A 956 25.42 40.71 -9.86
CA GLY A 956 25.44 40.25 -8.47
C GLY A 956 25.28 41.37 -7.45
N ARG A 957 24.78 42.54 -7.88
CA ARG A 957 24.54 43.71 -7.03
C ARG A 957 23.04 43.84 -6.77
N TYR A 958 22.69 44.30 -5.58
CA TYR A 958 21.31 44.67 -5.28
C TYR A 958 20.93 45.91 -6.10
N ALA A 959 20.10 45.72 -7.13
CA ALA A 959 19.44 46.79 -7.86
C ALA A 959 18.33 47.41 -6.99
N ILE A 960 17.61 46.57 -6.25
CA ILE A 960 16.68 46.98 -5.19
C ILE A 960 17.31 46.54 -3.84
N PRO A 961 17.71 47.49 -2.97
CA PRO A 961 18.36 47.17 -1.70
C PRO A 961 17.53 46.25 -0.78
N PRO A 962 18.18 45.45 0.09
CA PRO A 962 17.48 44.59 1.05
C PRO A 962 16.63 45.39 2.03
N ALA A 963 15.31 45.27 1.89
CA ALA A 963 14.32 46.01 2.66
C ALA A 963 13.06 45.17 3.01
N PHE A 964 12.93 43.97 2.45
CA PHE A 964 11.70 43.19 2.49
C PHE A 964 11.84 41.97 3.41
N LYS A 965 10.84 41.74 4.26
CA LYS A 965 10.72 40.53 5.10
C LYS A 965 10.43 39.29 4.26
N TRP A 966 9.67 39.47 3.18
CA TRP A 966 9.35 38.49 2.15
C TRP A 966 9.22 39.21 0.80
N ALA A 967 9.53 38.53 -0.29
CA ALA A 967 9.42 39.04 -1.65
C ALA A 967 9.11 37.89 -2.62
N ASP A 968 8.22 38.13 -3.57
CA ASP A 968 8.02 37.20 -4.69
C ASP A 968 9.01 37.44 -5.85
N ASP A 969 8.98 36.56 -6.84
CA ASP A 969 9.65 36.81 -8.12
C ASP A 969 8.89 37.88 -8.93
N PHE A 970 9.60 38.55 -9.85
CA PHE A 970 8.99 39.52 -10.75
C PHE A 970 8.14 38.83 -11.84
N HIS A 971 7.03 39.45 -12.21
CA HIS A 971 6.19 39.08 -13.34
C HIS A 971 5.65 40.34 -14.03
N ASP A 972 5.85 40.45 -15.35
CA ASP A 972 5.40 41.57 -16.18
C ASP A 972 5.87 42.95 -15.64
N GLY A 973 7.04 42.96 -14.98
CA GLY A 973 7.65 44.13 -14.34
C GLY A 973 7.07 44.51 -12.98
N ARG A 974 6.37 43.60 -12.28
CA ARG A 974 5.84 43.77 -10.91
C ARG A 974 6.19 42.60 -10.01
N ALA A 975 6.47 42.87 -8.73
CA ALA A 975 6.63 41.85 -7.69
C ALA A 975 5.85 42.25 -6.43
N MET A 976 5.24 41.28 -5.73
CA MET A 976 4.65 41.52 -4.41
C MET A 976 5.73 41.39 -3.33
N VAL A 977 5.74 42.30 -2.36
CA VAL A 977 6.72 42.31 -1.27
C VAL A 977 6.08 42.71 0.06
N LEU A 978 6.70 42.27 1.16
CA LEU A 978 6.31 42.61 2.53
C LEU A 978 7.41 43.45 3.18
N ARG A 979 7.10 44.68 3.60
CA ARG A 979 8.00 45.56 4.39
C ARG A 979 7.38 45.90 5.75
N ASP A 980 8.06 46.70 6.57
CA ASP A 980 7.54 47.12 7.89
C ASP A 980 6.23 47.93 7.84
N GLY A 981 5.88 48.50 6.68
CA GLY A 981 4.64 49.24 6.46
C GLY A 981 3.47 48.46 5.83
N GLY A 982 3.63 47.16 5.55
CA GLY A 982 2.57 46.32 4.96
C GLY A 982 3.00 45.54 3.72
N VAL A 983 1.99 45.04 2.99
CA VAL A 983 2.13 44.30 1.71
C VAL A 983 1.92 45.29 0.55
N GLU A 984 2.77 45.22 -0.46
CA GLU A 984 2.76 46.16 -1.60
C GLU A 984 3.21 45.48 -2.90
N PHE A 985 2.76 46.01 -4.04
CA PHE A 985 3.37 45.72 -5.34
C PHE A 985 4.42 46.77 -5.68
N ILE A 986 5.63 46.35 -6.05
CA ILE A 986 6.72 47.22 -6.51
C ILE A 986 6.99 47.08 -8.00
N ASP A 987 7.56 48.12 -8.61
CA ASP A 987 8.21 48.05 -9.93
C ASP A 987 9.67 47.55 -9.84
N THR A 988 10.31 47.37 -10.99
CA THR A 988 11.72 46.94 -11.11
C THR A 988 12.74 47.96 -10.60
N HIS A 989 12.32 49.13 -10.12
CA HIS A 989 13.17 50.10 -9.41
C HIS A 989 12.92 50.09 -7.89
N GLY A 990 11.99 49.28 -7.40
CA GLY A 990 11.56 49.24 -6.01
C GLY A 990 10.62 50.38 -5.61
N LYS A 991 10.03 51.14 -6.56
CA LYS A 991 8.95 52.08 -6.25
C LYS A 991 7.68 51.29 -5.96
N MET A 992 7.02 51.62 -4.86
CA MET A 992 5.63 51.21 -4.59
C MET A 992 4.72 51.60 -5.78
N THR A 993 3.86 50.67 -6.18
CA THR A 993 2.87 50.84 -7.26
C THR A 993 1.45 50.52 -6.82
N ALA A 994 1.29 49.64 -5.83
CA ALA A 994 0.07 49.50 -5.05
C ALA A 994 0.45 49.19 -3.58
N LEU A 995 -0.28 49.74 -2.61
CA LEU A 995 -0.17 49.40 -1.20
C LEU A 995 -1.47 48.75 -0.72
N PHE A 996 -1.36 47.64 -0.01
CA PHE A 996 -2.50 46.94 0.60
C PHE A 996 -2.50 47.16 2.11
N GLY A 997 -3.69 47.36 2.67
CA GLY A 997 -3.92 47.43 4.11
C GLY A 997 -5.30 46.93 4.49
N VAL A 998 -5.66 47.08 5.76
CA VAL A 998 -7.00 46.82 6.28
C VAL A 998 -7.46 48.06 7.04
N LEU A 999 -8.64 48.59 6.69
CA LEU A 999 -9.31 49.71 7.38
C LEU A 999 -10.80 49.38 7.49
N CYS A 1000 -11.43 49.68 8.62
CA CYS A 1000 -12.81 49.27 8.93
C CYS A 1000 -13.04 47.77 8.66
N ASP A 1001 -12.10 46.92 9.11
CA ASP A 1001 -12.07 45.47 8.87
C ASP A 1001 -12.20 45.04 7.39
N THR A 1002 -11.92 45.96 6.45
CA THR A 1002 -12.05 45.78 5.00
C THR A 1002 -10.70 45.94 4.32
N VAL A 1003 -10.40 45.09 3.33
CA VAL A 1003 -9.18 45.18 2.52
C VAL A 1003 -9.20 46.47 1.70
N VAL A 1004 -8.24 47.36 1.96
CA VAL A 1004 -8.04 48.61 1.23
C VAL A 1004 -6.82 48.54 0.33
N ILE A 1005 -6.91 49.20 -0.82
CA ILE A 1005 -5.83 49.30 -1.80
C ILE A 1005 -5.61 50.77 -2.15
N PHE A 1006 -4.36 51.20 -2.15
CA PHE A 1006 -3.92 52.53 -2.55
C PHE A 1006 -3.00 52.47 -3.76
N ASP A 1007 -3.02 53.50 -4.61
CA ASP A 1007 -2.10 53.64 -5.75
C ASP A 1007 -0.70 54.15 -5.34
N ALA A 1008 0.16 54.30 -6.35
CA ALA A 1008 1.53 54.79 -6.21
C ALA A 1008 1.67 56.25 -5.72
N GLU A 1009 0.55 56.95 -5.57
CA GLU A 1009 0.41 58.35 -5.14
C GLU A 1009 -0.40 58.47 -3.82
N GLU A 1010 -0.62 57.36 -3.12
CA GLU A 1010 -1.39 57.23 -1.85
C GLU A 1010 -2.90 57.53 -1.96
N ASN A 1011 -3.49 57.54 -3.16
CA ASN A 1011 -4.95 57.64 -3.31
C ASN A 1011 -5.60 56.28 -3.08
N LEU A 1012 -6.74 56.25 -2.36
CA LEU A 1012 -7.57 55.04 -2.22
C LEU A 1012 -8.13 54.63 -3.59
N THR A 1013 -7.93 53.37 -4.00
CA THR A 1013 -8.46 52.80 -5.25
C THR A 1013 -9.48 51.68 -5.00
N TRP A 1014 -9.49 51.10 -3.81
CA TRP A 1014 -10.49 50.14 -3.33
C TRP A 1014 -10.65 50.23 -1.80
N PRO A 1015 -11.88 50.17 -1.24
CA PRO A 1015 -13.18 50.08 -1.91
C PRO A 1015 -13.61 51.37 -2.60
N LYS A 1016 -14.61 51.28 -3.49
CA LYS A 1016 -15.21 52.44 -4.19
C LYS A 1016 -16.13 53.28 -3.31
N GLU A 1017 -16.66 52.69 -2.24
CA GLU A 1017 -17.59 53.35 -1.32
C GLU A 1017 -16.85 54.01 -0.15
N ALA A 1018 -17.47 55.02 0.45
CA ALA A 1018 -16.88 55.73 1.58
C ALA A 1018 -16.93 54.86 2.85
N LEU A 1019 -15.76 54.47 3.34
CA LEU A 1019 -15.60 53.74 4.59
C LEU A 1019 -16.15 54.55 5.79
N THR A 1020 -16.92 53.89 6.65
CA THR A 1020 -17.76 54.54 7.67
C THR A 1020 -17.20 54.51 9.10
N CYS A 1021 -16.07 53.84 9.35
CA CYS A 1021 -15.47 53.77 10.69
C CYS A 1021 -14.69 55.05 11.06
N PRO A 1022 -14.55 55.38 12.36
CA PRO A 1022 -13.84 56.59 12.82
C PRO A 1022 -12.41 56.72 12.30
N GLU A 1023 -11.72 55.60 12.08
CA GLU A 1023 -10.35 55.51 11.57
C GLU A 1023 -10.25 56.00 10.11
N ALA A 1024 -11.31 55.81 9.32
CA ALA A 1024 -11.37 56.22 7.92
C ALA A 1024 -11.74 57.70 7.72
N THR A 1025 -12.10 58.46 8.76
CA THR A 1025 -12.60 59.85 8.64
C THR A 1025 -11.60 60.85 8.02
N GLN A 1026 -10.33 60.46 7.83
CA GLN A 1026 -9.30 61.26 7.13
C GLN A 1026 -8.90 60.72 5.74
N VAL A 1027 -9.47 59.58 5.32
CA VAL A 1027 -9.23 58.97 4.00
C VAL A 1027 -10.41 59.33 3.09
N PRO A 1028 -10.25 60.21 2.08
CA PRO A 1028 -11.32 60.48 1.14
C PRO A 1028 -11.64 59.24 0.29
N PRO A 1029 -12.91 59.01 -0.09
CA PRO A 1029 -13.26 57.95 -1.04
C PRO A 1029 -12.59 58.18 -2.39
N PRO A 1030 -12.45 57.14 -3.25
CA PRO A 1030 -11.76 57.27 -4.53
C PRO A 1030 -12.38 58.36 -5.40
N VAL A 1031 -11.55 59.23 -5.98
CA VAL A 1031 -12.03 60.26 -6.91
C VAL A 1031 -12.51 59.58 -8.18
N LEU A 1032 -13.82 59.57 -8.40
CA LEU A 1032 -14.46 59.03 -9.60
C LEU A 1032 -14.10 59.89 -10.83
N ASP A 1033 -12.97 59.58 -11.47
CA ASP A 1033 -12.58 60.14 -12.77
C ASP A 1033 -13.46 59.55 -13.88
N ASN A 1034 -14.68 60.08 -13.99
CA ASN A 1034 -15.66 59.70 -15.00
C ASN A 1034 -15.24 60.07 -16.44
N ALA A 1035 -14.06 60.67 -16.65
CA ALA A 1035 -13.58 61.12 -17.97
C ALA A 1035 -12.96 60.03 -18.85
N LYS A 1036 -13.09 58.74 -18.47
CA LYS A 1036 -12.59 57.57 -19.25
C LYS A 1036 -13.62 56.44 -19.39
N ALA A 1037 -14.90 56.78 -19.33
CA ALA A 1037 -16.02 55.85 -19.47
C ALA A 1037 -16.94 56.20 -20.66
N GLU A 1038 -16.34 56.53 -21.81
CA GLU A 1038 -16.96 56.56 -23.15
C GLU A 1038 -16.06 55.83 -24.16
#